data_AF-A0A1I4PJJ1-F1
#
_entry.id   AF-A0A1I4PJJ1-F1
#
_cell.length_a   1.000
_cell.length_b   1.000
_cell.length_c   1.000
_cell.angle_alpha   90.00
_cell.angle_beta   90.00
_cell.angle_gamma   90.00
#
_symmetry.space_group_name_H-M   'P 1'
#
loop_
_entity.id
_entity.type
_entity.pdbx_description
1 polymer ?
#
loop_
_entity_poly.entity_id
_entity_poly.type
_entity_poly.pdbx_seq_one_letter_code
_entity_poly.pdbx_strand_id
1 'polypeptide(L)'
;MFKRIIYITILFIACISLVQTCAALTYSGGGEWNYSEEIFIEENSGNALVNYQIPVILNSSNFDFSVARSGGEDLRFTSGDKQLQHWVEEWNTKKEEAVVWVEVPSISADGTAKITMYYGNPEAADISSGPATFDLYDDFGSSGLFGNWESFTNGGSDIKVTAGVCTLIVPKFHPEDVATIKSKDEFSVNSMFVVKRKKTTTGTDTRGPVLMQGFVDPQRETKNQILTSSELENETKVTWVLENDKSDSRYYPKDLTNIDVTEGDWYTIGVAWYMEDELGKVAWYKNGVRDSKMDLESTEEDNYIPVTDMKAYYYTGTYSDVSDNTGSSSIDYAYVRKFVYPEPSVMFTSTMADEDETVAEAEPVRINITPASGLISAIRIFNSTDYDDDTVAELKDSGLNTIMLLTDGDDVWNLERFVKTAHDNDMQVYAMIFNDPKSESDEDNSVYVKGVLEQVLDYNEKSLSAFDGVDIALDPCSEDLGEACALNLMLLEDVREMTGSELAIAVDMPASYTQTDVSEIAETADLIILQTYSLEGENPDAKDDVIDSVASRMGEIRVSDGKALIGISVTEDFMTDADVQTLLEELQDYYTNDTAFLGTSIAVYEEYEGYSMLPEKTEETESTGIPGFTGLLAAVGLLAVTYRQKKRMM
;
A
#
# COMPACT_ATOMS: atom_id res chain seq x y z
N MET A 1 4.02 82.97 11.64
CA MET A 1 4.19 82.27 10.34
C MET A 1 5.14 81.08 10.37
N PHE A 2 6.19 81.04 11.21
CA PHE A 2 7.19 79.96 11.19
C PHE A 2 6.80 78.61 11.84
N LYS A 3 5.77 78.55 12.70
CA LYS A 3 5.35 77.30 13.36
C LYS A 3 4.33 76.46 12.57
N ARG A 4 3.71 76.99 11.52
CA ARG A 4 2.75 76.23 10.69
C ARG A 4 3.39 75.49 9.52
N ILE A 5 4.59 75.90 9.09
CA ILE A 5 5.29 75.27 7.97
C ILE A 5 6.04 74.00 8.42
N ILE A 6 6.60 73.99 9.64
CA ILE A 6 7.36 72.83 10.17
C ILE A 6 6.45 71.60 10.43
N TYR A 7 5.21 71.80 10.86
CA TYR A 7 4.27 70.68 11.05
C TYR A 7 3.78 70.07 9.74
N ILE A 8 3.68 70.87 8.66
CA ILE A 8 3.26 70.36 7.35
C ILE A 8 4.40 69.57 6.68
N THR A 9 5.66 69.94 6.90
CA THR A 9 6.81 69.17 6.38
C THR A 9 7.05 67.87 7.16
N ILE A 10 6.79 67.84 8.47
CA ILE A 10 6.92 66.59 9.28
C ILE A 10 5.75 65.63 9.02
N LEU A 11 4.54 66.14 8.72
CA LEU A 11 3.42 65.28 8.32
C LEU A 11 3.58 64.72 6.89
N PHE A 12 4.31 65.42 6.00
CA PHE A 12 4.60 64.93 4.65
C PHE A 12 5.76 63.91 4.61
N ILE A 13 6.66 63.93 5.60
CA ILE A 13 7.74 62.94 5.75
C ILE A 13 7.28 61.70 6.53
N ALA A 14 6.27 61.82 7.40
CA ALA A 14 5.66 60.69 8.09
C ALA A 14 4.59 59.95 7.26
N CYS A 15 4.26 60.42 6.05
CA CYS A 15 3.27 59.80 5.16
C CYS A 15 3.91 58.96 4.03
N ILE A 16 5.24 58.71 4.08
CA ILE A 16 5.99 57.87 3.12
C ILE A 16 6.61 56.63 3.81
N SER A 17 6.26 56.34 5.07
CA SER A 17 6.79 55.18 5.79
C SER A 17 5.70 54.25 6.31
N LEU A 18 4.75 53.94 5.43
CA LEU A 18 3.87 52.78 5.50
C LEU A 18 3.54 52.37 4.06
N VAL A 19 4.60 52.10 3.29
CA VAL A 19 4.48 51.05 2.28
C VAL A 19 4.58 49.78 3.12
N GLN A 20 3.44 49.22 3.52
CA GLN A 20 3.38 47.77 3.68
C GLN A 20 3.93 47.24 2.36
N THR A 21 5.11 46.67 2.40
CA THR A 21 5.54 45.79 1.33
C THR A 21 4.53 44.65 1.35
N CYS A 22 3.47 44.76 0.54
CA CYS A 22 2.90 43.58 -0.07
C CYS A 22 4.13 42.87 -0.64
N ALA A 23 4.48 41.72 -0.06
CA ALA A 23 5.45 40.86 -0.70
C ALA A 23 4.77 40.44 -2.01
N ALA A 24 5.04 41.21 -3.06
CA ALA A 24 4.64 40.87 -4.39
C ALA A 24 5.23 39.47 -4.65
N LEU A 25 4.43 38.56 -5.20
CA LEU A 25 4.93 37.40 -5.95
C LEU A 25 6.20 37.85 -6.66
N THR A 26 7.30 37.08 -6.56
CA THR A 26 8.52 37.43 -7.28
C THR A 26 8.14 37.60 -8.73
N TYR A 27 8.11 38.85 -9.19
CA TYR A 27 7.91 39.26 -10.57
C TYR A 27 9.19 38.94 -11.37
N SER A 28 9.80 37.78 -11.14
CA SER A 28 10.84 37.24 -12.01
C SER A 28 10.14 36.78 -13.29
N GLY A 29 9.84 37.74 -14.17
CA GLY A 29 9.16 37.49 -15.44
C GLY A 29 8.40 38.68 -16.04
N GLY A 30 7.68 39.45 -15.22
CA GLY A 30 6.63 40.35 -15.75
C GLY A 30 5.27 39.65 -15.80
N GLY A 31 4.22 40.35 -16.23
CA GLY A 31 2.90 39.78 -16.54
C GLY A 31 1.86 39.76 -15.41
N GLU A 32 0.58 39.62 -15.80
CA GLU A 32 -0.54 39.35 -14.90
C GLU A 32 -0.75 37.83 -14.79
N TRP A 33 -1.12 37.37 -13.60
CA TRP A 33 -1.54 35.98 -13.36
C TRP A 33 -2.99 35.83 -13.78
N ASN A 34 -3.25 35.01 -14.79
CA ASN A 34 -4.59 34.87 -15.35
C ASN A 34 -5.48 33.93 -14.53
N TYR A 35 -4.86 33.00 -13.80
CA TYR A 35 -5.57 31.98 -13.03
C TYR A 35 -4.93 31.82 -11.65
N SER A 36 -5.76 31.44 -10.69
CA SER A 36 -5.34 31.05 -9.36
C SER A 36 -6.28 30.00 -8.79
N GLU A 37 -5.74 29.06 -8.04
CA GLU A 37 -6.49 28.00 -7.37
C GLU A 37 -6.10 27.96 -5.89
N GLU A 38 -7.09 27.92 -5.00
CA GLU A 38 -6.84 27.73 -3.58
C GLU A 38 -6.72 26.23 -3.28
N ILE A 39 -5.72 25.86 -2.48
CA ILE A 39 -5.40 24.49 -2.11
C ILE A 39 -5.38 24.41 -0.59
N PHE A 40 -6.11 23.45 -0.05
CA PHE A 40 -6.21 23.16 1.37
C PHE A 40 -5.41 21.90 1.68
N ILE A 41 -4.68 21.95 2.80
CA ILE A 41 -3.84 20.85 3.25
C ILE A 41 -4.28 20.50 4.67
N GLU A 42 -4.80 19.31 4.85
CA GLU A 42 -5.26 18.80 6.13
C GLU A 42 -4.18 17.97 6.80
N GLU A 43 -3.88 18.29 8.06
CA GLU A 43 -2.93 17.56 8.88
C GLU A 43 -3.61 16.36 9.54
N ASN A 44 -3.05 15.15 9.34
CA ASN A 44 -3.68 13.89 9.74
C ASN A 44 -2.94 13.12 10.84
N SER A 45 -1.73 13.56 11.25
CA SER A 45 -0.89 12.86 12.23
C SER A 45 -1.03 13.38 13.65
N GLY A 46 -1.77 14.48 13.87
CA GLY A 46 -1.87 15.17 15.15
C GLY A 46 -0.61 15.96 15.52
N ASN A 47 0.31 16.17 14.58
CA ASN A 47 1.57 16.87 14.80
C ASN A 47 1.60 18.24 14.10
N ALA A 48 2.15 19.24 14.77
CA ALA A 48 2.41 20.52 14.11
C ALA A 48 3.59 20.38 13.13
N LEU A 49 3.33 20.61 11.85
CA LEU A 49 4.31 20.48 10.77
C LEU A 49 4.89 21.85 10.40
N VAL A 50 6.20 21.93 10.16
CA VAL A 50 6.92 23.18 9.86
C VAL A 50 7.87 22.96 8.69
N ASN A 51 7.80 23.83 7.67
CA ASN A 51 8.54 23.70 6.41
C ASN A 51 8.43 22.27 5.86
N TYR A 52 7.20 21.79 5.70
CA TYR A 52 6.87 20.42 5.33
C TYR A 52 6.61 20.34 3.83
N GLN A 53 7.20 19.37 3.15
CA GLN A 53 7.05 19.18 1.71
C GLN A 53 5.77 18.39 1.42
N ILE A 54 4.86 18.99 0.65
CA ILE A 54 3.56 18.41 0.27
C ILE A 54 3.54 18.15 -1.24
N PRO A 55 3.18 16.93 -1.69
CA PRO A 55 2.92 16.69 -3.10
C PRO A 55 1.54 17.24 -3.49
N VAL A 56 1.50 18.14 -4.47
CA VAL A 56 0.28 18.60 -5.12
C VAL A 56 0.13 17.84 -6.42
N ILE A 57 -0.84 16.94 -6.48
CA ILE A 57 -1.14 16.12 -7.65
C ILE A 57 -2.15 16.86 -8.52
N LEU A 58 -1.74 17.20 -9.74
CA LEU A 58 -2.57 17.87 -10.73
C LEU A 58 -2.98 16.88 -11.81
N ASN A 59 -4.25 16.90 -12.17
CA ASN A 59 -4.78 16.11 -13.28
C ASN A 59 -5.92 16.85 -13.99
N SER A 60 -6.50 16.24 -15.03
CA SER A 60 -7.57 16.85 -15.82
C SER A 60 -8.85 17.17 -15.02
N SER A 61 -9.06 16.58 -13.83
CA SER A 61 -10.22 16.88 -12.98
C SER A 61 -10.03 18.16 -12.15
N ASN A 62 -8.79 18.55 -11.85
CA ASN A 62 -8.49 19.68 -10.97
C ASN A 62 -7.62 20.79 -11.61
N PHE A 63 -7.12 20.58 -12.84
CA PHE A 63 -6.21 21.51 -13.49
C PHE A 63 -6.33 21.51 -15.02
N ASP A 64 -6.43 22.71 -15.62
CA ASP A 64 -6.41 22.87 -17.08
C ASP A 64 -4.97 23.05 -17.58
N PHE A 65 -4.39 21.97 -18.13
CA PHE A 65 -3.03 21.97 -18.67
C PHE A 65 -2.86 22.85 -19.92
N SER A 66 -3.95 23.30 -20.56
CA SER A 66 -3.89 24.12 -21.78
C SER A 66 -3.58 25.59 -21.49
N VAL A 67 -3.79 26.05 -20.25
CA VAL A 67 -3.60 27.45 -19.85
C VAL A 67 -2.29 27.71 -19.13
N ALA A 68 -1.55 26.66 -18.73
CA ALA A 68 -0.21 26.77 -18.16
C ALA A 68 0.88 26.51 -19.21
N ARG A 69 2.13 26.83 -18.86
CA ARG A 69 3.26 26.52 -19.75
C ARG A 69 3.55 25.01 -19.77
N SER A 70 4.17 24.56 -20.86
CA SER A 70 4.30 23.14 -21.21
C SER A 70 5.13 22.29 -20.23
N GLY A 71 5.85 22.90 -19.29
CA GLY A 71 6.55 22.23 -18.19
C GLY A 71 6.21 22.82 -16.82
N GLY A 72 5.08 23.54 -16.68
CA GLY A 72 4.68 24.17 -15.42
C GLY A 72 5.61 25.32 -14.98
N GLU A 73 6.37 25.92 -15.90
CA GLU A 73 7.38 26.93 -15.53
C GLU A 73 6.78 28.22 -14.96
N ASP A 74 5.50 28.46 -15.25
CA ASP A 74 4.74 29.55 -14.71
C ASP A 74 4.03 29.22 -13.40
N LEU A 75 4.25 28.09 -12.73
CA LEU A 75 3.60 27.88 -11.44
C LEU A 75 4.17 28.77 -10.32
N ARG A 76 3.30 29.33 -9.48
CA ARG A 76 3.66 29.96 -8.21
C ARG A 76 2.76 29.51 -7.09
N PHE A 77 3.31 29.36 -5.90
CA PHE A 77 2.55 29.02 -4.71
C PHE A 77 2.75 30.10 -3.64
N THR A 78 1.69 30.45 -2.92
CA THR A 78 1.76 31.36 -1.77
C THR A 78 1.01 30.84 -0.57
N SER A 79 1.46 31.18 0.62
CA SER A 79 0.63 31.14 1.83
C SER A 79 0.53 32.57 2.39
N GLY A 80 -0.67 33.16 2.31
CA GLY A 80 -0.86 34.59 2.54
C GLY A 80 0.02 35.43 1.61
N ASP A 81 0.82 36.34 2.16
CA ASP A 81 1.74 37.19 1.39
C ASP A 81 3.10 36.51 1.07
N LYS A 82 3.34 35.28 1.54
CA LYS A 82 4.64 34.62 1.37
C LYS A 82 4.61 33.67 0.17
N GLN A 83 5.48 33.90 -0.80
CA GLN A 83 5.75 32.93 -1.86
C GLN A 83 6.51 31.70 -1.32
N LEU A 84 6.07 30.51 -1.74
CA LEU A 84 6.59 29.22 -1.32
C LEU A 84 7.58 28.66 -2.35
N GLN A 85 8.50 27.83 -1.86
CA GLN A 85 9.37 27.03 -2.71
C GLN A 85 8.59 25.85 -3.24
N HIS A 86 8.89 25.46 -4.48
CA HIS A 86 8.29 24.30 -5.09
C HIS A 86 9.26 23.62 -6.04
N TRP A 87 8.95 22.38 -6.38
CA TRP A 87 9.65 21.61 -7.39
C TRP A 87 8.67 20.80 -8.21
N VAL A 88 8.74 20.95 -9.53
CA VAL A 88 7.98 20.15 -10.49
C VAL A 88 8.72 18.83 -10.71
N GLU A 89 8.17 17.75 -10.17
CA GLU A 89 8.74 16.40 -10.31
C GLU A 89 8.41 15.80 -11.68
N GLU A 90 7.14 15.88 -12.05
CA GLU A 90 6.63 15.40 -13.33
C GLU A 90 5.61 16.39 -13.89
N TRP A 91 5.67 16.58 -15.21
CA TRP A 91 4.69 17.37 -15.94
C TRP A 91 4.42 16.77 -17.31
N ASN A 92 3.24 16.17 -17.47
CA ASN A 92 2.83 15.49 -18.69
C ASN A 92 1.55 16.10 -19.26
N THR A 93 1.71 17.09 -20.14
CA THR A 93 0.59 17.75 -20.83
C THR A 93 -0.27 16.82 -21.70
N LYS A 94 0.23 15.64 -22.10
CA LYS A 94 -0.54 14.71 -22.95
C LYS A 94 -1.41 13.77 -22.13
N LYS A 95 -0.90 13.33 -20.98
CA LYS A 95 -1.67 12.54 -20.02
C LYS A 95 -2.52 13.42 -19.12
N GLU A 96 -2.25 14.73 -19.11
CA GLU A 96 -2.86 15.69 -18.18
C GLU A 96 -2.60 15.26 -16.74
N GLU A 97 -1.33 15.00 -16.42
CA GLU A 97 -0.85 14.56 -15.10
C GLU A 97 0.39 15.37 -14.72
N ALA A 98 0.47 15.82 -13.47
CA ALA A 98 1.67 16.43 -12.92
C ALA A 98 1.79 16.23 -11.41
N VAL A 99 3.03 16.19 -10.93
CA VAL A 99 3.36 16.13 -9.50
C VAL A 99 4.22 17.34 -9.16
N VAL A 100 3.73 18.20 -8.28
CA VAL A 100 4.43 19.41 -7.86
C VAL A 100 4.58 19.41 -6.34
N TRP A 101 5.82 19.36 -5.87
CA TRP A 101 6.11 19.45 -4.44
C TRP A 101 6.17 20.89 -3.99
N VAL A 102 5.53 21.21 -2.86
CA VAL A 102 5.49 22.56 -2.29
C VAL A 102 5.95 22.52 -0.84
N GLU A 103 6.90 23.39 -0.46
CA GLU A 103 7.30 23.54 0.94
C GLU A 103 6.34 24.47 1.69
N VAL A 104 5.52 23.88 2.55
CA VAL A 104 4.49 24.58 3.31
C VAL A 104 5.06 25.03 4.66
N PRO A 105 5.03 26.34 4.98
CA PRO A 105 5.78 26.87 6.13
C PRO A 105 5.29 26.34 7.48
N SER A 106 3.98 26.15 7.62
CA SER A 106 3.38 25.64 8.86
C SER A 106 2.00 25.05 8.59
N ILE A 107 1.73 23.89 9.19
CA ILE A 107 0.42 23.26 9.27
C ILE A 107 0.23 22.93 10.76
N SER A 108 -0.87 23.40 11.36
CA SER A 108 -1.16 23.09 12.77
C SER A 108 -1.58 21.64 12.92
N ALA A 109 -1.25 21.02 14.06
CA ALA A 109 -1.79 19.71 14.43
C ALA A 109 -3.31 19.68 14.29
N ASP A 110 -3.84 18.62 13.67
CA ASP A 110 -5.27 18.40 13.41
C ASP A 110 -5.94 19.60 12.73
N GLY A 111 -5.21 20.35 11.90
CA GLY A 111 -5.70 21.58 11.31
C GLY A 111 -5.37 21.72 9.84
N THR A 112 -6.02 22.70 9.22
CA THR A 112 -5.91 22.92 7.77
C THR A 112 -5.03 24.13 7.47
N ALA A 113 -4.02 23.95 6.62
CA ALA A 113 -3.28 25.05 6.01
C ALA A 113 -3.88 25.40 4.64
N LYS A 114 -3.81 26.68 4.28
CA LYS A 114 -4.20 27.15 2.95
C LYS A 114 -3.00 27.68 2.19
N ILE A 115 -2.86 27.25 0.96
CA ILE A 115 -1.97 27.82 -0.04
C ILE A 115 -2.78 28.24 -1.29
N THR A 116 -2.18 29.09 -2.12
CA THR A 116 -2.77 29.51 -3.40
C THR A 116 -1.76 29.25 -4.50
N MET A 117 -2.17 28.49 -5.51
CA MET A 117 -1.44 28.29 -6.74
C MET A 117 -1.83 29.39 -7.74
N TYR A 118 -0.86 29.97 -8.46
CA TYR A 118 -1.07 30.92 -9.55
C TYR A 118 -0.41 30.38 -10.81
N TYR A 119 -1.08 30.57 -11.96
CA TYR A 119 -0.63 30.07 -13.26
C TYR A 119 -1.24 30.88 -14.42
N GLY A 120 -0.85 30.53 -15.65
CA GLY A 120 -1.25 31.20 -16.89
C GLY A 120 -0.54 32.52 -17.12
N ASN A 121 0.69 32.65 -16.63
CA ASN A 121 1.55 33.80 -16.92
C ASN A 121 2.66 33.39 -17.90
N PRO A 122 2.50 33.62 -19.21
CA PRO A 122 3.51 33.23 -20.19
C PRO A 122 4.84 33.99 -20.06
N GLU A 123 4.87 35.12 -19.34
CA GLU A 123 6.09 35.89 -19.08
C GLU A 123 6.85 35.40 -17.84
N ALA A 124 6.27 34.52 -17.02
CA ALA A 124 6.92 34.01 -15.81
C ALA A 124 8.17 33.19 -16.15
N ALA A 125 9.26 33.45 -15.43
CA ALA A 125 10.45 32.60 -15.49
C ALA A 125 10.22 31.30 -14.70
N ASP A 126 10.90 30.22 -15.09
CA ASP A 126 10.94 29.02 -14.27
C ASP A 126 11.70 29.30 -12.97
N ILE A 127 11.10 28.96 -11.83
CA ILE A 127 11.71 29.06 -10.51
C ILE A 127 11.62 27.73 -9.72
N SER A 128 11.17 26.65 -10.36
CA SER A 128 11.14 25.31 -9.77
C SER A 128 12.53 24.96 -9.24
N SER A 129 12.60 24.53 -7.98
CA SER A 129 13.87 24.31 -7.30
C SER A 129 13.76 23.22 -6.24
N GLY A 130 14.21 22.01 -6.59
CA GLY A 130 14.37 20.91 -5.64
C GLY A 130 15.26 21.26 -4.44
N PRO A 131 16.46 21.87 -4.62
CA PRO A 131 17.33 22.24 -3.49
C PRO A 131 16.74 23.28 -2.53
N ALA A 132 15.75 24.04 -2.97
CA ALA A 132 15.04 25.00 -2.11
C ALA A 132 13.78 24.41 -1.46
N THR A 133 13.34 23.22 -1.89
CA THR A 133 12.10 22.58 -1.45
C THR A 133 12.37 21.45 -0.45
N PHE A 134 13.46 20.70 -0.61
CA PHE A 134 13.77 19.52 0.19
C PHE A 134 15.00 19.70 1.09
N ASP A 135 15.09 18.89 2.15
CA ASP A 135 16.22 18.89 3.09
C ASP A 135 17.51 18.36 2.43
N LEU A 136 17.35 17.46 1.46
CA LEU A 136 18.37 17.04 0.50
C LEU A 136 17.74 16.97 -0.88
N TYR A 137 18.45 17.41 -1.91
CA TYR A 137 18.04 17.22 -3.30
C TYR A 137 19.27 17.16 -4.21
N ASP A 138 19.22 16.27 -5.21
CA ASP A 138 20.16 16.25 -6.32
C ASP A 138 19.44 15.73 -7.58
N ASP A 139 19.53 16.49 -8.67
CA ASP A 139 19.11 16.08 -10.03
C ASP A 139 20.30 15.69 -10.91
N PHE A 140 21.50 15.68 -10.32
CA PHE A 140 22.76 15.37 -10.97
C PHE A 140 23.03 16.20 -12.24
N GLY A 141 22.39 17.38 -12.37
CA GLY A 141 22.50 18.28 -13.52
C GLY A 141 23.76 19.15 -13.50
N SER A 142 24.38 19.32 -12.34
CA SER A 142 25.60 20.12 -12.18
C SER A 142 26.87 19.35 -12.55
N SER A 143 27.82 20.01 -13.23
CA SER A 143 29.04 19.37 -13.74
C SER A 143 30.09 19.01 -12.66
N GLY A 144 29.76 19.14 -11.37
CA GLY A 144 30.65 18.89 -10.24
C GLY A 144 30.18 17.66 -9.46
N LEU A 145 31.03 16.64 -9.37
CA LEU A 145 30.57 15.28 -9.09
C LEU A 145 29.66 15.15 -7.87
N PHE A 146 29.95 15.68 -6.67
CA PHE A 146 29.01 15.53 -5.54
C PHE A 146 29.16 16.62 -4.46
N GLY A 147 28.37 17.70 -4.58
CA GLY A 147 28.22 18.70 -3.51
C GLY A 147 27.65 18.10 -2.23
N ASN A 148 26.66 17.22 -2.38
CA ASN A 148 25.83 16.69 -1.30
C ASN A 148 26.19 15.24 -0.89
N TRP A 149 27.02 14.55 -1.68
CA TRP A 149 27.31 13.13 -1.48
C TRP A 149 28.80 12.85 -1.26
N GLU A 150 29.07 11.86 -0.41
CA GLU A 150 30.30 11.08 -0.35
C GLU A 150 30.10 9.86 -1.26
N SER A 151 31.14 9.48 -1.99
CA SER A 151 31.10 8.33 -2.90
C SER A 151 32.15 7.30 -2.50
N PHE A 152 31.79 6.01 -2.58
CA PHE A 152 32.74 4.91 -2.42
C PHE A 152 32.61 3.92 -3.57
N THR A 153 33.75 3.43 -4.06
CA THR A 153 33.81 2.42 -5.12
C THR A 153 34.88 1.40 -4.78
N ASN A 154 34.62 0.12 -5.02
CA ASN A 154 35.61 -0.93 -4.90
C ASN A 154 35.59 -1.90 -6.09
N GLY A 155 36.70 -2.62 -6.26
CA GLY A 155 36.85 -3.76 -7.18
C GLY A 155 36.71 -3.44 -8.69
N GLY A 156 36.72 -2.16 -9.04
CA GLY A 156 36.65 -1.68 -10.43
C GLY A 156 35.32 -1.03 -10.77
N SER A 157 34.41 -0.94 -9.80
CA SER A 157 33.20 -0.13 -9.85
C SER A 157 33.49 1.34 -10.12
N ASP A 158 32.52 2.03 -10.70
CA ASP A 158 32.65 3.43 -11.10
C ASP A 158 31.34 4.18 -10.86
N ILE A 159 31.41 5.50 -10.70
CA ILE A 159 30.24 6.37 -10.58
C ILE A 159 30.38 7.50 -11.59
N LYS A 160 29.39 7.62 -12.47
CA LYS A 160 29.40 8.59 -13.56
C LYS A 160 28.16 9.46 -13.50
N VAL A 161 28.36 10.77 -13.61
CA VAL A 161 27.28 11.72 -13.82
C VAL A 161 27.32 12.19 -15.26
N THR A 162 26.26 11.96 -16.02
CA THR A 162 26.16 12.39 -17.43
C THR A 162 24.74 12.83 -17.72
N ALA A 163 24.60 14.08 -18.19
CA ALA A 163 23.32 14.65 -18.61
C ALA A 163 22.19 14.54 -17.57
N GLY A 164 22.48 14.86 -16.30
CA GLY A 164 21.46 14.79 -15.24
C GLY A 164 21.25 13.40 -14.64
N VAL A 165 22.06 12.40 -15.03
CA VAL A 165 21.90 11.03 -14.53
C VAL A 165 23.15 10.57 -13.83
N CYS A 166 23.02 10.13 -12.57
CA CYS A 166 24.06 9.46 -11.82
C CYS A 166 23.97 7.94 -12.02
N THR A 167 25.00 7.34 -12.60
CA THR A 167 25.08 5.90 -12.84
C THR A 167 26.13 5.27 -11.94
N LEU A 168 25.71 4.34 -11.09
CA LEU A 168 26.57 3.51 -10.26
C LEU A 168 26.80 2.18 -11.00
N ILE A 169 28.05 1.91 -11.37
CA ILE A 169 28.42 0.82 -12.28
C ILE A 169 29.23 -0.23 -11.52
N VAL A 170 28.82 -1.50 -11.65
CA VAL A 170 29.54 -2.68 -11.18
C VAL A 170 29.92 -3.55 -12.39
N PRO A 171 31.09 -3.30 -13.01
CA PRO A 171 31.38 -3.77 -14.37
C PRO A 171 31.98 -5.17 -14.41
N LYS A 172 32.31 -5.78 -13.27
CA LYS A 172 32.97 -7.07 -13.20
C LYS A 172 32.41 -7.92 -12.08
N PHE A 173 32.51 -9.22 -12.29
CA PHE A 173 32.20 -10.19 -11.27
C PHE A 173 33.33 -10.20 -10.21
N HIS A 174 33.06 -9.70 -9.00
CA HIS A 174 33.92 -9.88 -7.82
C HIS A 174 33.09 -9.65 -6.54
N PRO A 175 33.19 -10.47 -5.48
CA PRO A 175 32.35 -10.38 -4.27
C PRO A 175 32.38 -9.05 -3.50
N GLU A 176 33.30 -8.16 -3.86
CA GLU A 176 33.49 -6.85 -3.22
C GLU A 176 33.25 -5.68 -4.19
N ASP A 177 32.73 -5.96 -5.40
CA ASP A 177 32.39 -4.91 -6.38
C ASP A 177 31.16 -4.16 -5.90
N VAL A 178 31.40 -2.92 -5.49
CA VAL A 178 30.38 -2.02 -4.99
C VAL A 178 30.63 -0.60 -5.47
N ALA A 179 29.56 0.10 -5.81
CA ALA A 179 29.49 1.55 -5.88
C ALA A 179 28.43 2.06 -4.90
N THR A 180 28.72 3.14 -4.17
CA THR A 180 27.79 3.74 -3.22
C THR A 180 27.85 5.26 -3.26
N ILE A 181 26.73 5.88 -2.95
CA ILE A 181 26.66 7.29 -2.56
C ILE A 181 26.03 7.39 -1.17
N LYS A 182 26.58 8.27 -0.33
CA LYS A 182 26.12 8.54 1.02
C LYS A 182 26.03 10.03 1.24
N SER A 183 24.92 10.53 1.74
CA SER A 183 24.73 11.96 1.98
C SER A 183 25.77 12.52 2.96
N LYS A 184 26.18 13.77 2.76
CA LYS A 184 27.06 14.49 3.69
C LYS A 184 26.32 14.96 4.93
N ASP A 185 25.06 15.33 4.75
CA ASP A 185 24.18 15.72 5.84
C ASP A 185 23.60 14.50 6.56
N GLU A 186 23.13 14.74 7.78
CA GLU A 186 22.48 13.74 8.63
C GLU A 186 21.02 14.17 8.80
N PHE A 187 20.13 13.19 8.87
CA PHE A 187 18.68 13.37 8.99
C PHE A 187 18.21 12.69 10.27
N SER A 188 17.28 13.34 10.96
CA SER A 188 16.61 12.77 12.12
C SER A 188 15.47 11.85 11.68
N VAL A 189 14.99 11.01 12.60
CA VAL A 189 13.74 10.25 12.44
C VAL A 189 12.58 11.18 12.04
N ASN A 190 11.58 10.65 11.36
CA ASN A 190 10.51 11.38 10.65
C ASN A 190 11.01 11.99 9.33
N SER A 191 11.78 11.17 8.60
CA SER A 191 12.36 11.49 7.29
C SER A 191 12.06 10.38 6.28
N MET A 192 11.94 10.74 5.01
CA MET A 192 11.78 9.81 3.90
C MET A 192 12.82 10.09 2.82
N PHE A 193 13.51 9.04 2.39
CA PHE A 193 14.48 9.10 1.28
C PHE A 193 13.88 8.52 0.00
N VAL A 194 13.76 9.37 -1.02
CA VAL A 194 13.15 9.04 -2.31
C VAL A 194 14.18 9.12 -3.42
N VAL A 195 14.17 8.13 -4.31
CA VAL A 195 15.09 8.04 -5.44
C VAL A 195 14.32 7.60 -6.69
N LYS A 196 14.43 8.38 -7.77
CA LYS A 196 14.00 7.93 -9.10
C LYS A 196 15.13 7.17 -9.77
N ARG A 197 14.96 5.86 -9.91
CA ARG A 197 16.01 4.94 -10.32
C ARG A 197 15.56 3.99 -11.42
N LYS A 198 16.54 3.34 -12.02
CA LYS A 198 16.37 2.17 -12.88
C LYS A 198 17.57 1.24 -12.81
N LYS A 199 17.35 -0.04 -13.11
CA LYS A 199 18.39 -1.08 -13.18
C LYS A 199 18.77 -1.39 -14.63
N THR A 200 20.02 -1.82 -14.86
CA THR A 200 20.49 -2.35 -16.14
C THR A 200 21.50 -3.47 -15.88
N THR A 201 21.27 -4.63 -16.47
CA THR A 201 22.06 -5.84 -16.35
C THR A 201 22.98 -5.96 -17.56
N THR A 202 24.26 -6.22 -17.31
CA THR A 202 25.27 -6.41 -18.36
C THR A 202 25.94 -7.77 -18.30
N GLY A 203 25.76 -8.48 -17.19
CA GLY A 203 26.31 -9.81 -16.97
C GLY A 203 25.49 -10.92 -17.60
N THR A 204 25.98 -12.15 -17.47
CA THR A 204 25.28 -13.36 -17.92
C THR A 204 24.21 -13.85 -16.95
N ASP A 205 24.25 -13.39 -15.70
CA ASP A 205 23.21 -13.64 -14.70
C ASP A 205 22.11 -12.59 -14.83
N THR A 206 20.89 -13.03 -15.15
CA THR A 206 19.73 -12.16 -15.41
C THR A 206 19.20 -11.45 -14.16
N ARG A 207 19.64 -11.85 -12.96
CA ARG A 207 19.30 -11.13 -11.72
C ARG A 207 19.83 -9.69 -11.72
N GLY A 208 20.97 -9.46 -12.38
CA GLY A 208 21.65 -8.16 -12.38
C GLY A 208 22.12 -7.73 -10.98
N PRO A 209 22.59 -6.48 -10.85
CA PRO A 209 23.17 -6.00 -9.59
C PRO A 209 22.12 -5.86 -8.48
N VAL A 210 22.54 -6.11 -7.24
CA VAL A 210 21.75 -5.84 -6.03
C VAL A 210 21.74 -4.34 -5.78
N LEU A 211 20.55 -3.79 -5.54
CA LEU A 211 20.36 -2.38 -5.23
C LEU A 211 19.88 -2.25 -3.79
N MET A 212 20.49 -1.34 -3.02
CA MET A 212 20.00 -1.02 -1.68
C MET A 212 19.85 0.48 -1.49
N GLN A 213 18.83 0.88 -0.75
CA GLN A 213 18.46 2.28 -0.53
C GLN A 213 17.91 2.49 0.87
N GLY A 214 18.22 3.62 1.50
CA GLY A 214 17.59 4.04 2.75
C GLY A 214 18.54 4.86 3.61
N PHE A 215 18.66 4.52 4.88
CA PHE A 215 19.47 5.24 5.86
C PHE A 215 20.53 4.33 6.49
N VAL A 216 21.72 4.90 6.73
CA VAL A 216 22.82 4.21 7.43
C VAL A 216 23.46 5.10 8.50
N ASP A 217 24.14 4.47 9.45
CA ASP A 217 24.90 5.16 10.49
C ASP A 217 25.91 6.17 9.91
N PRO A 218 26.05 7.37 10.51
CA PRO A 218 26.96 8.39 9.98
C PRO A 218 28.44 8.00 9.96
N GLN A 219 28.89 7.21 10.95
CA GLN A 219 30.31 6.92 11.17
C GLN A 219 30.73 5.58 10.56
N ARG A 220 29.88 4.56 10.61
CA ARG A 220 30.15 3.24 10.05
C ARG A 220 28.85 2.60 9.58
N GLU A 221 28.66 2.45 8.26
CA GLU A 221 27.37 2.08 7.68
C GLU A 221 26.77 0.78 8.21
N THR A 222 27.58 -0.12 8.79
CA THR A 222 27.17 -1.42 9.37
C THR A 222 26.87 -1.36 10.88
N LYS A 223 26.60 -0.18 11.45
CA LYS A 223 26.15 -0.03 12.84
C LYS A 223 24.63 0.00 12.90
N ASN A 224 24.07 0.98 12.21
CA ASN A 224 22.66 1.23 12.13
C ASN A 224 22.29 1.21 10.65
N GLN A 225 21.29 0.41 10.28
CA GLN A 225 20.85 0.25 8.91
C GLN A 225 19.32 0.22 8.87
N ILE A 226 18.77 1.01 7.95
CA ILE A 226 17.39 0.93 7.50
C ILE A 226 17.48 0.96 5.99
N LEU A 227 17.63 -0.21 5.36
CA LEU A 227 17.82 -0.31 3.92
C LEU A 227 16.78 -1.25 3.32
N THR A 228 16.12 -0.83 2.26
CA THR A 228 15.45 -1.76 1.35
C THR A 228 16.49 -2.35 0.40
N SER A 229 16.38 -3.64 0.08
CA SER A 229 17.22 -4.35 -0.88
C SER A 229 16.33 -4.94 -1.97
N SER A 230 16.60 -4.61 -3.23
CA SER A 230 15.94 -5.20 -4.39
C SER A 230 16.88 -6.09 -5.20
N GLU A 231 16.34 -7.25 -5.57
CA GLU A 231 17.06 -8.43 -6.05
C GLU A 231 16.29 -9.15 -7.16
N LEU A 232 16.94 -10.10 -7.83
CA LEU A 232 16.37 -10.92 -8.92
C LEU A 232 16.01 -10.14 -10.20
N GLU A 233 15.63 -10.89 -11.23
CA GLU A 233 15.15 -10.34 -12.51
C GLU A 233 13.88 -9.52 -12.27
N ASN A 234 13.75 -8.39 -12.98
CA ASN A 234 12.67 -7.39 -12.79
C ASN A 234 12.49 -6.85 -11.36
N GLU A 235 13.48 -7.06 -10.48
CA GLU A 235 13.42 -6.64 -9.07
C GLU A 235 12.22 -7.26 -8.33
N THR A 236 11.96 -8.53 -8.64
CA THR A 236 10.87 -9.35 -8.12
C THR A 236 11.01 -9.75 -6.66
N LYS A 237 12.16 -9.46 -6.04
CA LYS A 237 12.39 -9.68 -4.62
C LYS A 237 12.83 -8.40 -3.95
N VAL A 238 12.03 -7.93 -3.00
CA VAL A 238 12.30 -6.75 -2.19
C VAL A 238 12.24 -7.13 -0.71
N THR A 239 13.22 -6.71 0.06
CA THR A 239 13.28 -6.98 1.51
C THR A 239 13.89 -5.83 2.28
N TRP A 240 13.82 -5.90 3.61
CA TRP A 240 14.53 -5.03 4.53
C TRP A 240 15.88 -5.58 4.99
N VAL A 241 16.77 -4.65 5.30
CA VAL A 241 18.03 -4.87 6.02
C VAL A 241 18.02 -3.88 7.17
N LEU A 242 17.63 -4.38 8.36
CA LEU A 242 17.50 -3.59 9.58
C LEU A 242 18.58 -3.98 10.59
N GLU A 243 19.36 -3.00 11.04
CA GLU A 243 20.35 -3.19 12.10
C GLU A 243 20.26 -2.02 13.09
N ASN A 244 20.29 -2.35 14.39
CA ASN A 244 20.37 -1.37 15.48
C ASN A 244 21.48 -1.75 16.47
N ASP A 245 22.62 -1.05 16.40
CA ASP A 245 23.81 -1.30 17.22
C ASP A 245 23.55 -1.09 18.72
N LYS A 246 22.60 -0.22 19.07
CA LYS A 246 22.30 0.12 20.47
C LYS A 246 21.53 -0.99 21.17
N SER A 247 20.62 -1.65 20.46
CA SER A 247 19.84 -2.80 20.96
C SER A 247 20.53 -4.15 20.71
N ASP A 248 21.58 -4.19 19.87
CA ASP A 248 22.20 -5.42 19.37
C ASP A 248 21.19 -6.30 18.59
N SER A 249 20.26 -5.66 17.90
CA SER A 249 19.16 -6.30 17.18
C SER A 249 19.35 -6.16 15.67
N ARG A 250 19.03 -7.24 14.94
CA ARG A 250 19.10 -7.29 13.47
C ARG A 250 17.92 -8.07 12.92
N TYR A 251 17.36 -7.58 11.82
CA TYR A 251 16.25 -8.25 11.14
C TYR A 251 16.43 -8.16 9.63
N TYR A 252 16.38 -9.31 8.98
CA TYR A 252 16.50 -9.47 7.53
C TYR A 252 15.40 -10.42 7.07
N PRO A 253 14.16 -9.92 6.89
CA PRO A 253 13.06 -10.75 6.44
C PRO A 253 13.39 -11.38 5.08
N LYS A 254 12.73 -12.49 4.78
CA LYS A 254 12.74 -13.01 3.42
C LYS A 254 11.61 -12.33 2.67
N ASP A 255 11.95 -11.82 1.48
CA ASP A 255 11.06 -11.44 0.39
C ASP A 255 9.65 -11.00 0.79
N LEU A 256 9.44 -9.69 0.84
CA LEU A 256 8.21 -9.07 1.34
C LEU A 256 7.33 -8.54 0.20
N THR A 257 7.93 -8.08 -0.89
CA THR A 257 7.21 -7.53 -2.05
C THR A 257 8.06 -7.58 -3.32
N ASN A 258 7.50 -7.13 -4.44
CA ASN A 258 8.16 -7.03 -5.73
C ASN A 258 8.04 -5.61 -6.32
N ILE A 259 9.03 -5.20 -7.11
CA ILE A 259 8.90 -4.00 -7.94
C ILE A 259 8.23 -4.33 -9.28
N ASP A 260 8.43 -5.54 -9.80
CA ASP A 260 7.93 -6.01 -11.10
C ASP A 260 8.01 -4.94 -12.20
N VAL A 261 9.24 -4.51 -12.48
CA VAL A 261 9.50 -3.45 -13.46
C VAL A 261 10.33 -3.99 -14.61
N THR A 262 9.95 -3.58 -15.83
CA THR A 262 10.72 -3.91 -17.01
C THR A 262 12.09 -3.25 -16.92
N GLU A 263 13.13 -4.02 -17.18
CA GLU A 263 14.50 -3.53 -17.12
C GLU A 263 14.71 -2.29 -18.01
N GLY A 264 15.26 -1.24 -17.41
CA GLY A 264 15.53 0.03 -18.09
C GLY A 264 14.43 1.09 -17.92
N ASP A 265 13.26 0.73 -17.38
CA ASP A 265 12.20 1.67 -17.04
C ASP A 265 12.52 2.43 -15.75
N TRP A 266 12.08 3.68 -15.69
CA TRP A 266 12.26 4.56 -14.54
C TRP A 266 11.08 4.44 -13.58
N TYR A 267 11.38 4.35 -12.28
CA TYR A 267 10.41 4.30 -11.21
C TYR A 267 10.97 5.01 -9.97
N THR A 268 10.11 5.39 -9.03
CA THR A 268 10.55 5.97 -7.76
C THR A 268 10.37 4.98 -6.62
N ILE A 269 11.39 4.90 -5.75
CA ILE A 269 11.30 4.17 -4.49
C ILE A 269 11.45 5.14 -3.34
N GLY A 270 10.57 5.04 -2.36
CA GLY A 270 10.60 5.79 -1.11
C GLY A 270 10.83 4.88 0.09
N VAL A 271 11.75 5.28 0.97
CA VAL A 271 11.99 4.63 2.27
C VAL A 271 11.66 5.65 3.35
N ALA A 272 10.54 5.45 4.05
CA ALA A 272 10.13 6.28 5.16
C ALA A 272 10.63 5.68 6.48
N TRP A 273 11.20 6.53 7.33
CA TRP A 273 11.70 6.18 8.65
C TRP A 273 11.13 7.18 9.66
N TYR A 274 10.29 6.69 10.55
CA TYR A 274 9.46 7.53 11.41
C TYR A 274 9.17 6.89 12.76
N MET A 275 8.50 7.65 13.63
CA MET A 275 8.03 7.19 14.94
C MET A 275 6.73 7.91 15.29
N GLU A 276 5.77 7.18 15.84
CA GLU A 276 4.53 7.74 16.40
C GLU A 276 4.63 7.89 17.93
N ASP A 277 5.27 6.91 18.59
CA ASP A 277 5.52 6.89 20.04
C ASP A 277 7.03 6.97 20.36
N GLU A 278 7.61 5.92 20.94
CA GLU A 278 9.04 5.86 21.32
C GLU A 278 9.88 4.93 20.43
N LEU A 279 9.23 4.10 19.62
CA LEU A 279 9.87 3.07 18.80
C LEU A 279 9.84 3.43 17.32
N GLY A 280 10.87 3.01 16.61
CA GLY A 280 11.03 3.29 15.18
C GLY A 280 10.12 2.41 14.33
N LYS A 281 9.56 3.01 13.28
CA LYS A 281 8.79 2.37 12.22
C LYS A 281 9.44 2.65 10.86
N VAL A 282 9.18 1.77 9.91
CA VAL A 282 9.57 1.94 8.51
C VAL A 282 8.38 1.62 7.61
N ALA A 283 8.33 2.34 6.49
CA ALA A 283 7.36 2.11 5.43
C ALA A 283 8.06 2.26 4.07
N TRP A 284 7.52 1.61 3.06
CA TRP A 284 8.09 1.59 1.71
C TRP A 284 7.07 2.03 0.67
N TYR A 285 7.55 2.72 -0.35
CA TYR A 285 6.72 3.30 -1.38
C TYR A 285 7.29 3.01 -2.77
N LYS A 286 6.43 2.68 -3.72
CA LYS A 286 6.72 2.60 -5.16
C LYS A 286 5.87 3.62 -5.90
N ASN A 287 6.50 4.50 -6.68
CA ASN A 287 5.80 5.52 -7.46
C ASN A 287 4.85 6.38 -6.61
N GLY A 288 5.24 6.66 -5.36
CA GLY A 288 4.43 7.41 -4.40
C GLY A 288 3.32 6.62 -3.71
N VAL A 289 3.08 5.35 -4.09
CA VAL A 289 2.10 4.46 -3.47
C VAL A 289 2.77 3.64 -2.38
N ARG A 290 2.19 3.63 -1.17
CA ARG A 290 2.68 2.83 -0.04
C ARG A 290 2.39 1.35 -0.27
N ASP A 291 3.33 0.48 0.09
CA ASP A 291 3.10 -0.96 0.15
C ASP A 291 3.09 -1.41 1.63
N SER A 292 1.92 -1.81 2.12
CA SER A 292 1.72 -2.23 3.51
C SER A 292 2.48 -3.52 3.86
N LYS A 293 2.81 -4.38 2.88
CA LYS A 293 3.62 -5.60 3.09
C LYS A 293 5.04 -5.29 3.60
N MET A 294 5.49 -4.06 3.37
CA MET A 294 6.80 -3.56 3.79
C MET A 294 6.72 -2.73 5.07
N ASP A 295 5.55 -2.57 5.70
CA ASP A 295 5.44 -1.87 6.97
C ASP A 295 5.99 -2.70 8.11
N LEU A 296 6.92 -2.12 8.88
CA LEU A 296 7.49 -2.77 10.06
C LEU A 296 7.63 -1.77 11.20
N GLU A 297 7.33 -2.25 12.41
CA GLU A 297 7.46 -1.51 13.65
C GLU A 297 8.37 -2.27 14.62
N SER A 298 9.25 -1.55 15.29
CA SER A 298 10.04 -2.10 16.38
C SER A 298 9.20 -2.29 17.63
N THR A 299 9.46 -3.35 18.38
CA THR A 299 8.91 -3.53 19.74
C THR A 299 10.01 -3.33 20.79
N GLU A 300 9.65 -3.31 22.08
CA GLU A 300 10.64 -3.26 23.16
C GLU A 300 11.57 -4.49 23.15
N GLU A 301 11.06 -5.66 22.77
CA GLU A 301 11.82 -6.90 22.66
C GLU A 301 12.65 -6.94 21.36
N ASP A 302 12.04 -6.43 20.29
CA ASP A 302 12.52 -6.54 18.92
C ASP A 302 12.79 -5.14 18.32
N ASN A 303 13.79 -4.45 18.86
CA ASN A 303 14.11 -3.08 18.50
C ASN A 303 15.11 -2.99 17.34
N TYR A 304 14.66 -3.30 16.13
CA TYR A 304 15.49 -3.34 14.91
C TYR A 304 15.68 -1.98 14.23
N ILE A 305 14.79 -1.01 14.48
CA ILE A 305 14.73 0.27 13.76
C ILE A 305 15.33 1.38 14.64
N PRO A 306 16.56 1.83 14.35
CA PRO A 306 17.20 2.89 15.12
C PRO A 306 16.48 4.23 14.96
N VAL A 307 16.46 5.06 16.01
CA VAL A 307 15.86 6.41 16.03
C VAL A 307 16.89 7.53 16.24
N THR A 308 18.15 7.27 15.85
CA THR A 308 19.27 8.23 15.91
C THR A 308 19.49 8.88 14.55
N ASP A 309 20.06 10.08 14.50
CA ASP A 309 20.41 10.73 13.22
C ASP A 309 21.23 9.81 12.29
N MET A 310 20.84 9.73 11.03
CA MET A 310 21.39 8.82 10.02
C MET A 310 21.60 9.51 8.67
N LYS A 311 22.42 8.92 7.80
CA LYS A 311 22.69 9.43 6.45
C LYS A 311 21.87 8.69 5.42
N ALA A 312 21.24 9.41 4.50
CA ALA A 312 20.69 8.81 3.29
C ALA A 312 21.79 8.10 2.49
N TYR A 313 21.49 6.91 1.98
CA TYR A 313 22.46 5.99 1.42
C TYR A 313 21.87 5.20 0.24
N TYR A 314 22.68 5.03 -0.78
CA TYR A 314 22.32 4.24 -1.95
C TYR A 314 23.52 3.39 -2.40
N TYR A 315 23.24 2.14 -2.74
CA TYR A 315 24.22 1.08 -2.99
C TYR A 315 23.88 0.34 -4.28
N THR A 316 24.91 -0.03 -5.01
CA THR A 316 24.85 -0.98 -6.14
C THR A 316 26.02 -1.94 -6.04
N GLY A 317 25.74 -3.24 -6.03
CA GLY A 317 26.76 -4.26 -5.82
C GLY A 317 26.43 -5.58 -6.49
N THR A 318 27.44 -6.43 -6.63
CA THR A 318 27.27 -7.82 -7.06
C THR A 318 26.88 -8.72 -5.88
N TYR A 319 26.26 -9.87 -6.13
CA TYR A 319 26.05 -10.86 -5.08
C TYR A 319 27.38 -11.43 -4.57
N SER A 320 27.39 -11.84 -3.31
CA SER A 320 28.54 -12.52 -2.68
C SER A 320 28.74 -13.96 -3.18
N ASP A 321 27.74 -14.52 -3.87
CA ASP A 321 27.68 -15.91 -4.34
C ASP A 321 28.53 -16.22 -5.58
N VAL A 322 29.39 -15.29 -5.97
CA VAL A 322 30.29 -15.33 -7.11
C VAL A 322 29.65 -15.35 -8.51
N SER A 323 28.38 -14.98 -8.64
CA SER A 323 27.68 -14.97 -9.94
C SER A 323 27.96 -13.71 -10.77
N ASP A 324 27.87 -13.81 -12.09
CA ASP A 324 28.09 -12.70 -13.03
C ASP A 324 26.87 -11.78 -13.17
N ASN A 325 26.46 -11.20 -12.05
CA ASN A 325 25.33 -10.28 -11.88
C ASN A 325 25.76 -8.81 -12.05
N THR A 326 26.61 -8.57 -13.05
CA THR A 326 27.16 -7.24 -13.34
C THR A 326 26.12 -6.34 -14.00
N GLY A 327 26.32 -5.03 -13.84
CA GLY A 327 25.38 -4.04 -14.37
C GLY A 327 25.57 -2.66 -13.79
N SER A 328 24.49 -1.90 -13.74
CA SER A 328 24.44 -0.59 -13.14
C SER A 328 23.05 -0.24 -12.65
N SER A 329 22.98 0.69 -11.70
CA SER A 329 21.77 1.49 -11.50
C SER A 329 22.00 2.90 -12.01
N SER A 330 20.94 3.53 -12.49
CA SER A 330 20.91 4.94 -12.86
C SER A 330 19.90 5.67 -12.01
N ILE A 331 20.24 6.88 -11.58
CA ILE A 331 19.44 7.76 -10.75
C ILE A 331 19.23 9.08 -11.50
N ASP A 332 17.97 9.48 -11.67
CA ASP A 332 17.55 10.74 -12.28
C ASP A 332 17.56 11.87 -11.24
N TYR A 333 16.88 11.63 -10.12
CA TYR A 333 16.97 12.51 -8.95
C TYR A 333 16.87 11.72 -7.64
N ALA A 334 17.34 12.34 -6.57
CA ALA A 334 17.21 11.83 -5.21
C ALA A 334 16.94 12.99 -4.24
N TYR A 335 16.05 12.78 -3.28
CA TYR A 335 15.75 13.79 -2.25
C TYR A 335 15.39 13.17 -0.90
N VAL A 336 15.61 13.95 0.17
CA VAL A 336 15.09 13.64 1.51
C VAL A 336 14.08 14.70 1.90
N ARG A 337 12.91 14.25 2.34
CA ARG A 337 11.83 15.09 2.86
C ARG A 337 11.47 14.70 4.28
N LYS A 338 10.78 15.59 4.99
CA LYS A 338 10.10 15.25 6.23
C LYS A 338 8.96 14.28 5.97
N PHE A 339 8.67 13.45 6.96
CA PHE A 339 7.64 12.43 6.89
C PHE A 339 6.93 12.28 8.24
N VAL A 340 5.61 12.24 8.21
CA VAL A 340 4.74 11.84 9.34
C VAL A 340 3.71 10.85 8.84
N TYR A 341 3.13 10.06 9.73
CA TYR A 341 2.03 9.16 9.39
C TYR A 341 0.82 9.41 10.32
N PRO A 342 -0.42 9.37 9.79
CA PRO A 342 -0.78 9.49 8.38
C PRO A 342 -0.25 10.78 7.72
N GLU A 343 0.05 10.74 6.42
CA GLU A 343 0.51 11.92 5.69
C GLU A 343 -0.61 12.96 5.54
N PRO A 344 -0.29 14.27 5.43
CA PRO A 344 -1.30 15.30 5.16
C PRO A 344 -2.03 15.11 3.83
N SER A 345 -3.34 15.38 3.81
CA SER A 345 -4.20 15.30 2.61
C SER A 345 -4.26 16.65 1.88
N VAL A 346 -4.39 16.64 0.55
CA VAL A 346 -4.47 17.84 -0.29
C VAL A 346 -5.81 17.92 -1.02
N MET A 347 -6.48 19.07 -0.91
CA MET A 347 -7.79 19.35 -1.50
C MET A 347 -7.76 20.67 -2.29
N PHE A 348 -8.55 20.76 -3.37
CA PHE A 348 -8.64 21.96 -4.23
C PHE A 348 -9.92 22.75 -3.94
N THR A 349 -10.03 23.99 -4.41
CA THR A 349 -11.24 24.80 -4.18
C THR A 349 -12.30 24.52 -5.22
N SER A 350 -11.92 24.15 -6.44
CA SER A 350 -12.87 23.60 -7.41
C SER A 350 -13.60 22.35 -6.90
N THR A 351 -13.00 21.61 -5.95
CA THR A 351 -13.67 20.51 -5.23
C THR A 351 -14.50 20.98 -4.02
N MET A 352 -14.27 22.21 -3.51
CA MET A 352 -15.06 22.82 -2.41
C MET A 352 -16.17 23.78 -2.89
N ALA A 353 -16.09 24.29 -4.13
CA ALA A 353 -17.03 25.26 -4.69
C ALA A 353 -18.39 24.63 -5.06
N ASP A 354 -18.50 23.31 -5.01
CA ASP A 354 -19.77 22.59 -5.11
C ASP A 354 -20.51 22.50 -3.75
N GLU A 355 -19.97 23.06 -2.66
CA GLU A 355 -20.57 22.98 -1.31
C GLU A 355 -21.29 24.25 -0.80
N ASP A 356 -21.26 25.40 -1.49
CA ASP A 356 -21.89 26.66 -1.00
C ASP A 356 -22.97 27.27 -1.93
N GLU A 357 -23.62 26.44 -2.75
CA GLU A 357 -25.04 26.62 -3.06
C GLU A 357 -25.81 25.51 -2.34
N THR A 358 -27.00 25.79 -1.80
CA THR A 358 -27.85 24.75 -1.20
C THR A 358 -28.24 23.70 -2.25
N VAL A 359 -27.39 22.69 -2.38
CA VAL A 359 -27.52 21.43 -3.07
C VAL A 359 -26.73 20.46 -2.19
N ALA A 360 -27.33 19.32 -1.87
CA ALA A 360 -26.66 18.31 -1.06
C ALA A 360 -25.32 17.95 -1.69
N GLU A 361 -24.27 18.04 -0.87
CA GLU A 361 -22.92 17.49 -1.06
C GLU A 361 -23.06 16.14 -1.77
N ALA A 362 -22.55 16.03 -3.01
CA ALA A 362 -22.40 14.72 -3.61
C ALA A 362 -21.17 14.12 -2.95
N GLU A 363 -21.42 13.32 -1.93
CA GLU A 363 -20.43 12.47 -1.29
C GLU A 363 -19.55 11.77 -2.35
N PRO A 364 -18.30 11.38 -2.00
CA PRO A 364 -17.52 10.50 -2.86
C PRO A 364 -18.42 9.40 -3.42
N VAL A 365 -18.25 9.02 -4.69
CA VAL A 365 -19.03 7.93 -5.29
C VAL A 365 -18.69 6.67 -4.51
N ARG A 366 -19.43 6.45 -3.44
CA ARG A 366 -19.55 5.19 -2.74
C ARG A 366 -20.31 4.30 -3.70
N ILE A 367 -19.87 3.06 -3.88
CA ILE A 367 -20.73 2.03 -4.43
C ILE A 367 -22.06 2.17 -3.69
N ASN A 368 -23.12 2.52 -4.41
CA ASN A 368 -24.43 2.68 -3.83
C ASN A 368 -25.37 1.80 -4.61
N ILE A 369 -25.17 0.50 -4.42
CA ILE A 369 -26.02 -0.48 -5.06
C ILE A 369 -27.34 -0.43 -4.31
N THR A 370 -28.44 -0.41 -5.05
CA THR A 370 -29.76 -0.63 -4.45
C THR A 370 -30.24 -2.01 -4.89
N PRO A 371 -29.88 -3.09 -4.18
CA PRO A 371 -30.35 -4.42 -4.55
C PRO A 371 -31.87 -4.42 -4.59
N ALA A 372 -32.44 -5.00 -5.66
CA ALA A 372 -33.88 -5.20 -5.70
C ALA A 372 -34.34 -5.98 -4.47
N SER A 373 -35.53 -5.68 -3.95
CA SER A 373 -36.06 -6.30 -2.74
C SER A 373 -35.95 -7.84 -2.79
N GLY A 374 -35.19 -8.42 -1.88
CA GLY A 374 -34.96 -9.85 -1.78
C GLY A 374 -33.70 -10.36 -2.50
N LEU A 375 -32.92 -9.50 -3.15
CA LEU A 375 -31.57 -9.83 -3.62
C LEU A 375 -30.53 -9.64 -2.52
N ILE A 376 -29.54 -10.51 -2.53
CA ILE A 376 -28.36 -10.52 -1.67
C ILE A 376 -27.23 -9.78 -2.39
N SER A 377 -26.65 -8.81 -1.69
CA SER A 377 -25.39 -8.19 -2.10
C SER A 377 -24.40 -8.45 -0.98
N ALA A 378 -23.59 -9.50 -1.18
CA ALA A 378 -22.72 -10.04 -0.16
C ALA A 378 -21.28 -9.56 -0.34
N ILE A 379 -20.54 -9.46 0.77
CA ILE A 379 -19.07 -9.32 0.80
C ILE A 379 -18.47 -10.49 1.57
N ARG A 380 -17.33 -11.00 1.08
CA ARG A 380 -16.51 -12.00 1.76
C ARG A 380 -15.42 -11.31 2.55
N ILE A 381 -15.31 -11.65 3.83
CA ILE A 381 -14.31 -11.10 4.74
C ILE A 381 -13.45 -12.25 5.24
N PHE A 382 -12.17 -12.24 4.88
CA PHE A 382 -11.22 -13.29 5.30
C PHE A 382 -10.50 -12.93 6.60
N ASN A 383 -10.49 -11.65 6.96
CA ASN A 383 -9.93 -11.18 8.22
C ASN A 383 -10.81 -10.10 8.87
N SER A 384 -11.51 -10.48 9.95
CA SER A 384 -12.40 -9.55 10.65
C SER A 384 -11.69 -8.37 11.33
N THR A 385 -10.37 -8.42 11.53
CA THR A 385 -9.65 -7.32 12.21
C THR A 385 -9.53 -6.07 11.36
N ASP A 386 -9.69 -6.21 10.05
CA ASP A 386 -9.51 -5.12 9.09
C ASP A 386 -10.80 -4.31 8.91
N TYR A 387 -11.88 -4.73 9.58
CA TYR A 387 -13.22 -4.16 9.49
C TYR A 387 -13.71 -3.75 10.88
N ASP A 388 -13.64 -2.46 11.19
CA ASP A 388 -14.15 -1.92 12.45
C ASP A 388 -15.65 -1.60 12.40
N ASP A 389 -16.18 -1.04 13.50
CA ASP A 389 -17.61 -0.75 13.63
C ASP A 389 -18.08 0.30 12.60
N ASP A 390 -17.21 1.22 12.19
CA ASP A 390 -17.52 2.25 11.19
C ASP A 390 -17.46 1.64 9.78
N THR A 391 -16.43 0.85 9.46
CA THR A 391 -16.33 0.16 8.16
C THR A 391 -17.55 -0.73 7.89
N VAL A 392 -18.07 -1.46 8.89
CA VAL A 392 -19.28 -2.28 8.74
C VAL A 392 -20.52 -1.42 8.44
N ALA A 393 -20.64 -0.25 9.06
CA ALA A 393 -21.71 0.69 8.74
C ALA A 393 -21.58 1.23 7.31
N GLU A 394 -20.36 1.51 6.84
CA GLU A 394 -20.11 1.97 5.48
C GLU A 394 -20.39 0.90 4.41
N LEU A 395 -20.08 -0.37 4.69
CA LEU A 395 -20.48 -1.49 3.83
C LEU A 395 -22.00 -1.53 3.67
N LYS A 396 -22.73 -1.36 4.79
CA LYS A 396 -24.20 -1.32 4.77
C LYS A 396 -24.73 -0.15 3.95
N ASP A 397 -24.20 1.05 4.18
CA ASP A 397 -24.60 2.28 3.49
C ASP A 397 -24.27 2.21 1.98
N SER A 398 -23.32 1.36 1.60
CA SER A 398 -22.97 1.06 0.21
C SER A 398 -23.91 0.08 -0.49
N GLY A 399 -24.94 -0.40 0.22
CA GLY A 399 -25.94 -1.33 -0.31
C GLY A 399 -25.64 -2.81 -0.10
N LEU A 400 -24.53 -3.15 0.56
CA LEU A 400 -24.25 -4.52 0.98
C LEU A 400 -25.17 -4.90 2.13
N ASN A 401 -25.68 -6.13 2.09
CA ASN A 401 -26.68 -6.59 3.05
C ASN A 401 -26.35 -7.96 3.67
N THR A 402 -25.29 -8.60 3.22
CA THR A 402 -24.83 -9.89 3.72
C THR A 402 -23.30 -9.90 3.83
N ILE A 403 -22.78 -10.48 4.91
CA ILE A 403 -21.36 -10.74 5.10
C ILE A 403 -21.15 -12.25 5.13
N MET A 404 -20.20 -12.74 4.35
CA MET A 404 -19.67 -14.10 4.41
C MET A 404 -18.33 -14.03 5.14
N LEU A 405 -18.36 -14.36 6.42
CA LEU A 405 -17.25 -14.13 7.34
C LEU A 405 -16.50 -15.42 7.53
N LEU A 406 -15.19 -15.43 7.25
CA LEU A 406 -14.35 -16.60 7.52
C LEU A 406 -14.48 -16.98 9.00
N THR A 407 -14.81 -18.26 9.24
CA THR A 407 -14.99 -18.82 10.58
C THR A 407 -14.28 -20.16 10.67
N ASP A 408 -13.47 -20.32 11.71
CA ASP A 408 -12.81 -21.57 12.07
C ASP A 408 -13.13 -21.99 13.52
N GLY A 409 -12.52 -23.09 13.95
CA GLY A 409 -12.75 -23.63 15.29
C GLY A 409 -12.12 -22.81 16.42
N ASP A 410 -11.15 -21.94 16.13
CA ASP A 410 -10.42 -21.15 17.12
C ASP A 410 -11.00 -19.73 17.26
N ASP A 411 -11.68 -19.21 16.24
CA ASP A 411 -12.13 -17.82 16.18
C ASP A 411 -13.63 -17.59 16.45
N VAL A 412 -14.50 -18.60 16.31
CA VAL A 412 -15.97 -18.44 16.34
C VAL A 412 -16.50 -17.62 17.53
N TRP A 413 -15.89 -17.79 18.72
CA TRP A 413 -16.27 -17.04 19.92
C TRP A 413 -15.69 -15.62 19.98
N ASN A 414 -14.58 -15.36 19.30
CA ASN A 414 -13.96 -14.04 19.19
C ASN A 414 -14.73 -13.15 18.19
N LEU A 415 -15.47 -13.74 17.25
CA LEU A 415 -16.28 -13.04 16.25
C LEU A 415 -17.58 -12.43 16.82
N GLU A 416 -17.94 -12.69 18.08
CA GLU A 416 -19.23 -12.27 18.65
C GLU A 416 -19.48 -10.75 18.55
N ARG A 417 -18.43 -9.94 18.77
CA ARG A 417 -18.54 -8.49 18.63
C ARG A 417 -18.83 -8.11 17.17
N PHE A 418 -18.12 -8.71 16.22
CA PHE A 418 -18.26 -8.43 14.80
C PHE A 418 -19.66 -8.78 14.31
N VAL A 419 -20.13 -10.00 14.59
CA VAL A 419 -21.48 -10.46 14.20
C VAL A 419 -22.55 -9.54 14.78
N LYS A 420 -22.39 -9.14 16.06
CA LYS A 420 -23.30 -8.19 16.70
C LYS A 420 -23.31 -6.83 15.99
N THR A 421 -22.15 -6.29 15.64
CA THR A 421 -22.04 -5.01 14.92
C THR A 421 -22.71 -5.08 13.55
N ALA A 422 -22.54 -6.18 12.81
CA ALA A 422 -23.21 -6.39 11.53
C ALA A 422 -24.74 -6.46 11.67
N HIS A 423 -25.26 -7.17 12.68
CA HIS A 423 -26.70 -7.20 12.97
C HIS A 423 -27.24 -5.84 13.42
N ASP A 424 -26.48 -5.11 14.25
CA ASP A 424 -26.83 -3.75 14.67
C ASP A 424 -26.92 -2.77 13.46
N ASN A 425 -26.31 -3.13 12.31
CA ASN A 425 -26.39 -2.44 11.01
C ASN A 425 -27.36 -3.12 10.00
N ASP A 426 -28.26 -4.01 10.44
CA ASP A 426 -29.21 -4.72 9.57
C ASP A 426 -28.54 -5.51 8.42
N MET A 427 -27.37 -6.11 8.68
CA MET A 427 -26.69 -7.02 7.75
C MET A 427 -26.85 -8.47 8.23
N GLN A 428 -27.02 -9.41 7.30
CA GLN A 428 -26.96 -10.84 7.60
C GLN A 428 -25.50 -11.30 7.66
N VAL A 429 -25.19 -12.28 8.50
CA VAL A 429 -23.84 -12.85 8.59
C VAL A 429 -23.88 -14.36 8.43
N TYR A 430 -23.18 -14.85 7.42
CA TYR A 430 -22.96 -16.26 7.15
C TYR A 430 -21.57 -16.64 7.67
N ALA A 431 -21.48 -17.70 8.46
CA ALA A 431 -20.19 -18.29 8.82
C ALA A 431 -19.65 -19.06 7.61
N MET A 432 -18.61 -18.50 6.99
CA MET A 432 -17.93 -19.04 5.81
C MET A 432 -16.85 -20.01 6.26
N ILE A 433 -17.04 -21.29 5.97
CA ILE A 433 -16.20 -22.39 6.41
C ILE A 433 -15.47 -22.94 5.19
N PHE A 434 -14.17 -22.72 5.15
CA PHE A 434 -13.26 -23.29 4.17
C PHE A 434 -12.72 -24.65 4.63
N ASN A 435 -12.16 -25.38 3.68
CA ASN A 435 -11.40 -26.60 3.94
C ASN A 435 -10.09 -26.23 4.63
N ASP A 436 -9.63 -27.02 5.59
CA ASP A 436 -8.43 -26.69 6.38
C ASP A 436 -7.19 -26.59 5.47
N PRO A 437 -6.65 -25.37 5.23
CA PRO A 437 -5.45 -25.22 4.42
C PRO A 437 -4.19 -25.76 5.12
N LYS A 438 -4.30 -26.13 6.42
CA LYS A 438 -3.21 -26.63 7.28
C LYS A 438 -3.28 -28.15 7.52
N SER A 439 -4.24 -28.87 6.94
CA SER A 439 -4.40 -30.30 7.20
C SER A 439 -3.27 -31.13 6.55
N GLU A 440 -2.36 -31.67 7.38
CA GLU A 440 -1.33 -32.65 6.97
C GLU A 440 -1.87 -34.10 6.96
N SER A 441 -3.11 -34.34 7.38
CA SER A 441 -3.68 -35.67 7.51
C SER A 441 -4.52 -36.04 6.28
N ASP A 442 -4.48 -37.31 5.86
CA ASP A 442 -5.51 -37.95 5.02
C ASP A 442 -6.90 -37.97 5.72
N GLU A 443 -7.14 -37.09 6.69
CA GLU A 443 -8.43 -36.97 7.38
C GLU A 443 -9.41 -36.29 6.43
N ASP A 444 -10.49 -37.01 6.19
CA ASP A 444 -11.65 -36.59 5.42
C ASP A 444 -12.04 -35.15 5.78
N ASN A 445 -11.88 -34.23 4.83
CA ASN A 445 -12.21 -32.82 4.95
C ASN A 445 -13.63 -32.58 5.51
N SER A 446 -14.55 -33.53 5.27
CA SER A 446 -15.88 -33.51 5.88
C SER A 446 -15.85 -33.44 7.41
N VAL A 447 -14.85 -34.06 8.06
CA VAL A 447 -14.68 -34.07 9.52
C VAL A 447 -14.34 -32.68 10.05
N TYR A 448 -13.45 -31.95 9.38
CA TYR A 448 -13.08 -30.59 9.77
C TYR A 448 -14.27 -29.64 9.66
N VAL A 449 -14.92 -29.62 8.48
CA VAL A 449 -16.10 -28.77 8.23
C VAL A 449 -17.21 -29.07 9.25
N LYS A 450 -17.49 -30.35 9.53
CA LYS A 450 -18.46 -30.74 10.57
C LYS A 450 -18.03 -30.27 11.96
N GLY A 451 -16.75 -30.35 12.30
CA GLY A 451 -16.22 -29.88 13.59
C GLY A 451 -16.37 -28.36 13.78
N VAL A 452 -16.09 -27.57 12.75
CA VAL A 452 -16.33 -26.11 12.79
C VAL A 452 -17.84 -25.82 12.87
N LEU A 453 -18.65 -26.53 12.08
CA LEU A 453 -20.11 -26.39 12.09
C LEU A 453 -20.73 -26.70 13.47
N GLU A 454 -20.28 -27.74 14.17
CA GLU A 454 -20.73 -28.03 15.53
C GLU A 454 -20.48 -26.84 16.47
N GLN A 455 -19.35 -26.15 16.32
CA GLN A 455 -19.03 -24.97 17.12
C GLN A 455 -19.86 -23.76 16.73
N VAL A 456 -20.14 -23.56 15.44
CA VAL A 456 -21.07 -22.52 14.95
C VAL A 456 -22.48 -22.76 15.49
N LEU A 457 -22.97 -24.00 15.51
CA LEU A 457 -24.27 -24.36 16.07
C LEU A 457 -24.32 -24.15 17.58
N ASP A 458 -23.28 -24.56 18.31
CA ASP A 458 -23.15 -24.32 19.76
C ASP A 458 -23.09 -22.82 20.09
N TYR A 459 -22.40 -22.04 19.25
CA TYR A 459 -22.37 -20.59 19.31
C TYR A 459 -23.77 -20.00 19.09
N ASN A 460 -24.47 -20.40 18.03
CA ASN A 460 -25.82 -19.93 17.71
C ASN A 460 -26.86 -20.25 18.80
N GLU A 461 -26.71 -21.38 19.51
CA GLU A 461 -27.59 -21.72 20.64
C GLU A 461 -27.36 -20.81 21.86
N LYS A 462 -26.13 -20.31 22.05
CA LYS A 462 -25.69 -19.65 23.29
C LYS A 462 -25.50 -18.15 23.18
N SER A 463 -25.08 -17.66 22.03
CA SER A 463 -24.83 -16.24 21.79
C SER A 463 -26.15 -15.49 21.56
N LEU A 464 -26.12 -14.18 21.78
CA LEU A 464 -27.22 -13.28 21.44
C LEU A 464 -27.14 -12.78 19.98
N SER A 465 -26.06 -13.10 19.27
CA SER A 465 -25.79 -12.66 17.89
C SER A 465 -25.50 -13.89 17.01
N ALA A 466 -26.49 -14.76 16.85
CA ALA A 466 -26.34 -15.99 16.08
C ALA A 466 -26.12 -15.71 14.58
N PHE A 467 -25.23 -16.45 13.93
CA PHE A 467 -25.08 -16.43 12.46
C PHE A 467 -26.41 -16.76 11.78
N ASP A 468 -26.71 -16.05 10.69
CA ASP A 468 -27.93 -16.20 9.89
C ASP A 468 -27.88 -17.40 8.94
N GLY A 469 -26.67 -17.83 8.60
CA GLY A 469 -26.41 -18.98 7.75
C GLY A 469 -24.99 -19.50 7.85
N VAL A 470 -24.69 -20.53 7.07
CA VAL A 470 -23.33 -21.06 6.86
C VAL A 470 -23.04 -21.06 5.36
N ASP A 471 -21.82 -20.74 4.99
CA ASP A 471 -21.31 -20.83 3.62
C ASP A 471 -20.22 -21.90 3.58
N ILE A 472 -20.43 -22.99 2.83
CA ILE A 472 -19.52 -24.14 2.81
C ILE A 472 -18.73 -24.14 1.51
N ALA A 473 -17.40 -24.10 1.60
CA ALA A 473 -16.54 -24.15 0.43
C ALA A 473 -16.27 -25.59 -0.05
N LEU A 474 -16.78 -25.96 -1.24
CA LEU A 474 -16.53 -27.30 -1.76
C LEU A 474 -15.17 -27.43 -2.44
N ASP A 475 -14.53 -28.59 -2.27
CA ASP A 475 -13.32 -28.92 -3.04
C ASP A 475 -13.63 -29.12 -4.53
N PRO A 476 -12.69 -28.75 -5.44
CA PRO A 476 -12.77 -29.11 -6.85
C PRO A 476 -12.74 -30.62 -7.07
N CYS A 477 -13.48 -31.09 -8.08
CA CYS A 477 -13.46 -32.47 -8.52
C CYS A 477 -12.16 -32.76 -9.30
N SER A 478 -11.27 -33.61 -8.76
CA SER A 478 -9.97 -33.95 -9.41
C SER A 478 -10.02 -35.22 -10.28
N GLU A 479 -9.00 -35.42 -11.14
CA GLU A 479 -8.94 -36.54 -12.10
C GLU A 479 -8.81 -37.94 -11.47
N ASP A 480 -8.38 -38.07 -10.20
CA ASP A 480 -8.34 -39.36 -9.47
C ASP A 480 -9.38 -39.40 -8.33
N LEU A 481 -10.52 -38.75 -8.56
CA LEU A 481 -11.61 -38.57 -7.59
C LEU A 481 -12.98 -38.83 -8.26
N GLY A 482 -13.27 -40.10 -8.53
CA GLY A 482 -14.67 -40.54 -8.63
C GLY A 482 -15.41 -40.47 -7.28
N GLU A 483 -14.71 -40.13 -6.19
CA GLU A 483 -15.19 -40.13 -4.81
C GLU A 483 -15.30 -38.71 -4.21
N ALA A 484 -14.54 -37.69 -4.63
CA ALA A 484 -14.59 -36.37 -3.96
C ALA A 484 -15.89 -35.59 -4.16
N CYS A 485 -16.42 -35.48 -5.39
CA CYS A 485 -17.71 -34.82 -5.57
C CYS A 485 -18.81 -35.56 -4.80
N ALA A 486 -18.76 -36.90 -4.76
CA ALA A 486 -19.69 -37.71 -3.98
C ALA A 486 -19.53 -37.51 -2.46
N LEU A 487 -18.29 -37.38 -1.96
CA LEU A 487 -18.02 -37.07 -0.55
C LEU A 487 -18.47 -35.65 -0.18
N ASN A 488 -18.31 -34.67 -1.07
CA ASN A 488 -18.79 -33.31 -0.89
C ASN A 488 -20.32 -33.24 -0.85
N LEU A 489 -20.99 -34.02 -1.69
CA LEU A 489 -22.45 -34.17 -1.66
C LEU A 489 -22.92 -34.83 -0.36
N MET A 490 -22.23 -35.88 0.10
CA MET A 490 -22.49 -36.50 1.41
C MET A 490 -22.25 -35.52 2.57
N LEU A 491 -21.20 -34.71 2.49
CA LEU A 491 -20.95 -33.64 3.47
C LEU A 491 -22.11 -32.66 3.50
N LEU A 492 -22.62 -32.22 2.35
CA LEU A 492 -23.78 -31.30 2.32
C LEU A 492 -25.04 -31.94 2.94
N GLU A 493 -25.29 -33.23 2.71
CA GLU A 493 -26.37 -33.96 3.38
C GLU A 493 -26.18 -33.96 4.91
N ASP A 494 -24.97 -34.25 5.38
CA ASP A 494 -24.63 -34.21 6.82
C ASP A 494 -24.81 -32.79 7.40
N VAL A 495 -24.32 -31.76 6.71
CA VAL A 495 -24.47 -30.34 7.11
C VAL A 495 -25.95 -29.99 7.20
N ARG A 496 -26.78 -30.42 6.23
CA ARG A 496 -28.22 -30.19 6.25
C ARG A 496 -28.92 -30.94 7.39
N GLU A 497 -28.48 -32.15 7.72
CA GLU A 497 -28.99 -32.88 8.89
C GLU A 497 -28.65 -32.14 10.20
N MET A 498 -27.43 -31.63 10.33
CA MET A 498 -26.95 -30.91 11.52
C MET A 498 -27.63 -29.55 11.71
N THR A 499 -27.79 -28.78 10.63
CA THR A 499 -28.37 -27.43 10.64
C THR A 499 -29.90 -27.42 10.64
N GLY A 500 -30.51 -28.50 10.17
CA GLY A 500 -31.95 -28.58 9.96
C GLY A 500 -32.44 -27.58 8.90
N SER A 501 -33.70 -27.16 9.04
CA SER A 501 -34.32 -26.18 8.15
C SER A 501 -34.27 -24.74 8.68
N GLU A 502 -33.62 -24.51 9.82
CA GLU A 502 -33.61 -23.20 10.49
C GLU A 502 -32.43 -22.33 10.08
N LEU A 503 -31.26 -22.94 9.80
CA LEU A 503 -30.07 -22.23 9.35
C LEU A 503 -29.89 -22.39 7.84
N ALA A 504 -29.72 -21.26 7.14
CA ALA A 504 -29.52 -21.27 5.70
C ALA A 504 -28.15 -21.83 5.32
N ILE A 505 -28.08 -22.59 4.23
CA ILE A 505 -26.81 -23.11 3.68
C ILE A 505 -26.54 -22.43 2.33
N ALA A 506 -25.45 -21.67 2.28
CA ALA A 506 -24.78 -21.28 1.07
C ALA A 506 -23.64 -22.26 0.75
N VAL A 507 -23.31 -22.41 -0.53
CA VAL A 507 -22.27 -23.32 -0.99
C VAL A 507 -21.44 -22.67 -2.08
N ASP A 508 -20.12 -22.59 -1.89
CA ASP A 508 -19.21 -22.28 -2.97
C ASP A 508 -19.01 -23.48 -3.87
N MET A 509 -19.36 -23.30 -5.14
CA MET A 509 -19.29 -24.37 -6.13
C MET A 509 -18.21 -24.08 -7.17
N PRO A 510 -17.07 -24.81 -7.14
CA PRO A 510 -16.06 -24.77 -8.17
C PRO A 510 -16.59 -25.11 -9.57
N ALA A 511 -15.88 -24.66 -10.61
CA ALA A 511 -16.27 -24.91 -12.02
C ALA A 511 -16.22 -26.39 -12.44
N SER A 512 -15.61 -27.26 -11.63
CA SER A 512 -15.43 -28.68 -11.92
C SER A 512 -16.70 -29.54 -11.78
N TYR A 513 -17.76 -29.00 -11.17
CA TYR A 513 -19.02 -29.72 -10.91
C TYR A 513 -19.87 -29.85 -12.18
N THR A 514 -20.49 -31.02 -12.38
CA THR A 514 -21.33 -31.32 -13.55
C THR A 514 -22.80 -30.99 -13.29
N GLN A 515 -23.61 -30.97 -14.35
CA GLN A 515 -25.06 -30.76 -14.28
C GLN A 515 -25.78 -31.65 -13.26
N THR A 516 -25.36 -32.90 -13.09
CA THR A 516 -25.97 -33.82 -12.11
C THR A 516 -25.67 -33.33 -10.71
N ASP A 517 -24.41 -32.96 -10.45
CA ASP A 517 -23.96 -32.51 -9.14
C ASP A 517 -24.63 -31.18 -8.75
N VAL A 518 -24.80 -30.25 -9.69
CA VAL A 518 -25.54 -28.98 -9.46
C VAL A 518 -26.98 -29.24 -9.00
N SER A 519 -27.62 -30.28 -9.54
CA SER A 519 -28.99 -30.62 -9.17
C SER A 519 -29.08 -31.15 -7.75
N GLU A 520 -28.13 -32.00 -7.35
CA GLU A 520 -28.06 -32.56 -6.00
C GLU A 520 -27.68 -31.49 -4.95
N ILE A 521 -26.77 -30.58 -5.30
CA ILE A 521 -26.44 -29.41 -4.46
C ILE A 521 -27.67 -28.53 -4.30
N ALA A 522 -28.42 -28.23 -5.37
CA ALA A 522 -29.61 -27.38 -5.30
C ALA A 522 -30.77 -27.98 -4.48
N GLU A 523 -30.82 -29.30 -4.28
CA GLU A 523 -31.78 -29.94 -3.37
C GLU A 523 -31.42 -29.75 -1.89
N THR A 524 -30.15 -29.49 -1.60
CA THR A 524 -29.60 -29.44 -0.24
C THR A 524 -29.27 -28.03 0.22
N ALA A 525 -28.69 -27.21 -0.65
CA ALA A 525 -28.28 -25.83 -0.38
C ALA A 525 -29.41 -24.84 -0.67
N ASP A 526 -29.54 -23.80 0.15
CA ASP A 526 -30.48 -22.71 -0.10
C ASP A 526 -29.93 -21.70 -1.11
N LEU A 527 -28.60 -21.65 -1.25
CA LEU A 527 -27.89 -20.72 -2.12
C LEU A 527 -26.61 -21.36 -2.67
N ILE A 528 -26.33 -21.16 -3.95
CA ILE A 528 -25.11 -21.62 -4.63
C ILE A 528 -24.31 -20.40 -5.05
N ILE A 529 -23.02 -20.36 -4.76
CA ILE A 529 -22.15 -19.25 -5.14
C ILE A 529 -21.27 -19.69 -6.29
N LEU A 530 -21.47 -19.04 -7.43
CA LEU A 530 -20.70 -19.28 -8.64
C LEU A 530 -19.49 -18.36 -8.66
N GLN A 531 -18.35 -18.85 -8.16
CA GLN A 531 -17.10 -18.11 -8.24
C GLN A 531 -16.64 -17.97 -9.69
N THR A 532 -16.24 -16.75 -10.05
CA THR A 532 -15.69 -16.41 -11.37
C THR A 532 -14.20 -16.13 -11.34
N TYR A 533 -13.57 -16.18 -10.16
CA TYR A 533 -12.16 -15.89 -9.95
C TYR A 533 -11.40 -17.13 -9.44
N SER A 534 -10.09 -17.17 -9.70
CA SER A 534 -9.19 -18.23 -9.22
C SER A 534 -7.74 -17.75 -9.13
N LEU A 535 -6.91 -18.45 -8.33
CA LEU A 535 -5.46 -18.17 -8.25
C LEU A 535 -4.72 -18.37 -9.58
N GLU A 536 -5.28 -19.20 -10.47
CA GLU A 536 -4.72 -19.47 -11.79
C GLU A 536 -5.60 -18.84 -12.88
N GLY A 537 -5.07 -17.86 -13.62
CA GLY A 537 -5.74 -17.28 -14.78
C GLY A 537 -6.13 -15.81 -14.61
N GLU A 538 -6.88 -15.29 -15.59
CA GLU A 538 -7.44 -13.93 -15.56
C GLU A 538 -8.83 -13.97 -14.92
N ASN A 539 -9.09 -13.06 -13.99
CA ASN A 539 -10.40 -12.90 -13.36
C ASN A 539 -11.24 -11.91 -14.18
N PRO A 540 -12.47 -12.26 -14.60
CA PRO A 540 -13.30 -11.40 -15.43
C PRO A 540 -13.82 -10.20 -14.61
N ASP A 541 -13.57 -9.00 -15.11
CA ASP A 541 -13.97 -7.71 -14.53
C ASP A 541 -15.07 -7.00 -15.37
N ALA A 542 -15.38 -7.51 -16.56
CA ALA A 542 -16.42 -6.98 -17.44
C ALA A 542 -17.69 -7.86 -17.44
N LYS A 543 -18.86 -7.22 -17.54
CA LYS A 543 -20.18 -7.88 -17.51
C LYS A 543 -20.27 -9.09 -18.45
N ASP A 544 -19.88 -8.93 -19.71
CA ASP A 544 -20.03 -9.99 -20.73
C ASP A 544 -19.15 -11.21 -20.41
N ASP A 545 -17.93 -10.98 -19.92
CA ASP A 545 -17.00 -12.05 -19.54
C ASP A 545 -17.47 -12.79 -18.28
N VAL A 546 -17.99 -12.06 -17.29
CA VAL A 546 -18.62 -12.64 -16.09
C VAL A 546 -19.80 -13.52 -16.49
N ILE A 547 -20.73 -13.00 -17.31
CA ILE A 547 -21.91 -13.75 -17.78
C ILE A 547 -21.49 -15.01 -18.53
N ASP A 548 -20.54 -14.90 -19.47
CA ASP A 548 -20.07 -16.03 -20.26
C ASP A 548 -19.45 -17.12 -19.37
N SER A 549 -18.72 -16.75 -18.32
CA SER A 549 -18.10 -17.69 -17.37
C SER A 549 -19.11 -18.50 -16.53
N VAL A 550 -20.31 -17.95 -16.27
CA VAL A 550 -21.33 -18.59 -15.43
C VAL A 550 -22.54 -19.12 -16.21
N ALA A 551 -22.69 -18.77 -17.50
CA ALA A 551 -23.89 -19.01 -18.29
C ALA A 551 -24.37 -20.47 -18.27
N SER A 552 -23.45 -21.43 -18.42
CA SER A 552 -23.77 -22.86 -18.41
C SER A 552 -24.30 -23.30 -17.03
N ARG A 553 -23.59 -22.94 -15.95
CA ARG A 553 -23.93 -23.31 -14.57
C ARG A 553 -25.25 -22.64 -14.13
N MET A 554 -25.45 -21.37 -14.47
CA MET A 554 -26.75 -20.70 -14.28
C MET A 554 -27.88 -21.40 -15.04
N GLY A 555 -27.61 -21.96 -16.22
CA GLY A 555 -28.57 -22.79 -16.96
C GLY A 555 -29.02 -24.01 -16.17
N GLU A 556 -28.09 -24.67 -15.50
CA GLU A 556 -28.33 -25.89 -14.72
C GLU A 556 -29.09 -25.59 -13.43
N ILE A 557 -28.68 -24.53 -12.70
CA ILE A 557 -29.36 -24.10 -11.47
C ILE A 557 -30.85 -23.79 -11.73
N ARG A 558 -31.18 -23.14 -12.86
CA ARG A 558 -32.57 -22.88 -13.24
C ARG A 558 -33.40 -24.15 -13.43
N VAL A 559 -32.78 -25.21 -13.98
CA VAL A 559 -33.48 -26.49 -14.22
C VAL A 559 -33.82 -27.18 -12.90
N SER A 560 -32.99 -26.97 -11.89
CA SER A 560 -33.12 -27.61 -10.57
C SER A 560 -33.88 -26.74 -9.55
N ASP A 561 -34.50 -25.63 -9.99
CA ASP A 561 -35.16 -24.61 -9.14
C ASP A 561 -34.25 -24.02 -8.04
N GLY A 562 -32.93 -24.14 -8.24
CA GLY A 562 -31.94 -23.62 -7.33
C GLY A 562 -31.83 -22.10 -7.37
N LYS A 563 -30.97 -21.59 -6.50
CA LYS A 563 -30.71 -20.17 -6.28
C LYS A 563 -29.22 -19.89 -6.29
N ALA A 564 -28.81 -18.80 -6.90
CA ALA A 564 -27.40 -18.50 -7.13
C ALA A 564 -27.01 -17.07 -6.78
N LEU A 565 -25.84 -16.92 -6.19
CA LEU A 565 -25.05 -15.69 -6.29
C LEU A 565 -23.95 -15.85 -7.33
N ILE A 566 -23.58 -14.75 -7.95
CA ILE A 566 -22.35 -14.67 -8.77
C ILE A 566 -21.26 -14.07 -7.90
N GLY A 567 -20.19 -14.84 -7.67
CA GLY A 567 -19.03 -14.46 -6.89
C GLY A 567 -17.99 -13.77 -7.78
N ILE A 568 -17.72 -12.48 -7.54
CA ILE A 568 -16.77 -11.67 -8.31
C ILE A 568 -15.60 -11.21 -7.43
N SER A 569 -14.41 -11.11 -8.02
CA SER A 569 -13.24 -10.53 -7.36
C SER A 569 -13.18 -9.02 -7.61
N VAL A 570 -12.81 -8.25 -6.60
CA VAL A 570 -12.62 -6.79 -6.65
C VAL A 570 -11.30 -6.42 -5.97
N THR A 571 -10.81 -5.19 -6.17
CA THR A 571 -9.62 -4.64 -5.50
C THR A 571 -9.98 -4.03 -4.13
N GLU A 572 -8.98 -3.73 -3.29
CA GLU A 572 -9.19 -3.13 -1.96
C GLU A 572 -9.95 -1.78 -1.98
N ASP A 573 -9.87 -1.01 -3.07
CA ASP A 573 -10.54 0.28 -3.25
C ASP A 573 -11.95 0.19 -3.85
N PHE A 574 -12.54 -1.02 -3.92
CA PHE A 574 -13.81 -1.29 -4.57
C PHE A 574 -14.93 -0.35 -4.12
N MET A 575 -14.98 0.05 -2.84
CA MET A 575 -16.05 0.93 -2.31
C MET A 575 -16.14 2.28 -3.04
N THR A 576 -15.08 2.70 -3.73
CA THR A 576 -15.01 3.93 -4.52
C THR A 576 -14.86 3.70 -6.03
N ASP A 577 -14.85 2.44 -6.46
CA ASP A 577 -14.65 2.07 -7.85
C ASP A 577 -15.98 2.10 -8.64
N ALA A 578 -16.06 3.05 -9.58
CA ALA A 578 -17.20 3.22 -10.46
C ALA A 578 -17.39 2.04 -11.43
N ASP A 579 -16.32 1.32 -11.79
CA ASP A 579 -16.39 0.15 -12.66
C ASP A 579 -17.01 -1.04 -11.91
N VAL A 580 -16.68 -1.21 -10.62
CA VAL A 580 -17.33 -2.21 -9.76
C VAL A 580 -18.82 -1.89 -9.57
N GLN A 581 -19.18 -0.63 -9.30
CA GLN A 581 -20.59 -0.23 -9.26
C GLN A 581 -21.31 -0.56 -10.57
N THR A 582 -20.71 -0.16 -11.69
CA THR A 582 -21.28 -0.38 -13.03
C THR A 582 -21.48 -1.87 -13.29
N LEU A 583 -20.48 -2.71 -13.00
CA LEU A 583 -20.57 -4.16 -13.16
C LEU A 583 -21.73 -4.75 -12.34
N LEU A 584 -21.85 -4.36 -11.08
CA LEU A 584 -22.89 -4.89 -10.17
C LEU A 584 -24.30 -4.48 -10.60
N GLU A 585 -24.49 -3.23 -11.03
CA GLU A 585 -25.76 -2.75 -11.59
C GLU A 585 -26.10 -3.47 -12.91
N GLU A 586 -25.11 -3.65 -13.79
CA GLU A 586 -25.28 -4.31 -15.07
C GLU A 586 -25.63 -5.80 -14.93
N LEU A 587 -25.04 -6.51 -13.96
CA LEU A 587 -25.38 -7.90 -13.65
C LEU A 587 -26.81 -8.00 -13.10
N GLN A 588 -27.20 -7.11 -12.19
CA GLN A 588 -28.57 -7.08 -11.67
C GLN A 588 -29.60 -6.81 -12.79
N ASP A 589 -29.34 -5.86 -13.69
CA ASP A 589 -30.22 -5.57 -14.84
C ASP A 589 -30.32 -6.80 -15.76
N TYR A 590 -29.19 -7.41 -16.11
CA TYR A 590 -29.15 -8.60 -16.98
C TYR A 590 -29.96 -9.77 -16.43
N TYR A 591 -29.84 -10.05 -15.12
CA TYR A 591 -30.53 -11.16 -14.46
C TYR A 591 -31.88 -10.79 -13.83
N THR A 592 -32.40 -9.57 -14.02
CA THR A 592 -33.63 -9.08 -13.35
C THR A 592 -34.85 -10.01 -13.49
N ASN A 593 -34.97 -10.76 -14.60
CA ASN A 593 -36.08 -11.69 -14.85
C ASN A 593 -35.73 -13.15 -14.60
N ASP A 594 -34.55 -13.43 -14.06
CA ASP A 594 -34.07 -14.76 -13.79
C ASP A 594 -34.32 -15.14 -12.32
N THR A 595 -35.28 -16.02 -12.09
CA THR A 595 -35.66 -16.44 -10.73
C THR A 595 -34.61 -17.31 -10.04
N ALA A 596 -33.58 -17.77 -10.76
CA ALA A 596 -32.44 -18.46 -10.16
C ALA A 596 -31.38 -17.48 -9.62
N PHE A 597 -31.34 -16.24 -10.12
CA PHE A 597 -30.39 -15.24 -9.64
C PHE A 597 -30.91 -14.60 -8.35
N LEU A 598 -30.09 -14.66 -7.31
CA LEU A 598 -30.36 -14.08 -5.99
C LEU A 598 -29.39 -12.96 -5.63
N GLY A 599 -28.44 -12.62 -6.52
CA GLY A 599 -27.57 -11.45 -6.38
C GLY A 599 -26.10 -11.77 -6.57
N THR A 600 -25.24 -11.03 -5.88
CA THR A 600 -23.78 -11.05 -6.08
C THR A 600 -23.06 -11.21 -4.75
N SER A 601 -21.87 -11.80 -4.79
CA SER A 601 -20.92 -11.85 -3.68
C SER A 601 -19.60 -11.27 -4.17
N ILE A 602 -19.05 -10.28 -3.46
CA ILE A 602 -17.74 -9.71 -3.78
C ILE A 602 -16.67 -10.30 -2.86
N ALA A 603 -15.49 -10.54 -3.41
CA ALA A 603 -14.29 -10.91 -2.67
C ALA A 603 -13.19 -9.91 -2.99
N VAL A 604 -12.60 -9.28 -1.98
CA VAL A 604 -11.35 -8.53 -2.17
C VAL A 604 -10.27 -9.54 -2.56
N TYR A 605 -9.72 -9.42 -3.77
CA TYR A 605 -8.90 -10.45 -4.36
C TYR A 605 -7.62 -10.68 -3.57
N GLU A 606 -7.03 -9.61 -3.05
CA GLU A 606 -5.84 -9.64 -2.20
C GLU A 606 -6.09 -10.40 -0.89
N GLU A 607 -7.25 -10.25 -0.27
CA GLU A 607 -7.64 -11.03 0.92
C GLU A 607 -7.84 -12.51 0.59
N TYR A 608 -8.53 -12.79 -0.52
CA TYR A 608 -8.74 -14.16 -1.01
C TYR A 608 -7.41 -14.85 -1.35
N GLU A 609 -6.51 -14.14 -2.03
CA GLU A 609 -5.16 -14.60 -2.37
C GLU A 609 -4.35 -14.87 -1.11
N GLY A 610 -4.33 -13.93 -0.17
CA GLY A 610 -3.61 -14.06 1.11
C GLY A 610 -4.04 -15.28 1.91
N TYR A 611 -5.34 -15.57 1.95
CA TYR A 611 -5.88 -16.78 2.59
C TYR A 611 -5.50 -18.06 1.81
N SER A 612 -5.67 -18.05 0.49
CA SER A 612 -5.51 -19.24 -0.36
C SER A 612 -4.04 -19.62 -0.61
N MET A 613 -3.08 -18.71 -0.41
CA MET A 613 -1.64 -18.93 -0.55
C MET A 613 -0.91 -19.29 0.76
N LEU A 614 -1.63 -19.51 1.87
CA LEU A 614 -1.00 -19.90 3.14
C LEU A 614 -0.15 -21.17 2.94
N PRO A 615 1.14 -21.16 3.38
CA PRO A 615 2.10 -22.18 2.99
C PRO A 615 1.75 -23.57 3.55
N GLU A 616 1.87 -24.61 2.71
CA GLU A 616 2.10 -25.98 3.17
C GLU A 616 3.21 -25.97 4.23
N LYS A 617 2.90 -26.48 5.42
CA LYS A 617 3.90 -26.62 6.47
C LYS A 617 4.90 -27.67 6.00
N THR A 618 6.14 -27.24 5.74
CA THR A 618 7.23 -28.16 5.41
C THR A 618 7.39 -29.21 6.50
N GLU A 619 7.26 -30.49 6.13
CA GLU A 619 7.58 -31.63 6.98
C GLU A 619 8.88 -31.36 7.76
N GLU A 620 8.79 -31.38 9.10
CA GLU A 620 9.98 -31.49 9.92
C GLU A 620 10.65 -32.83 9.57
N THR A 621 11.68 -32.80 8.73
CA THR A 621 12.53 -33.97 8.53
C THR A 621 13.12 -34.37 9.87
N GLU A 622 12.61 -35.49 10.40
CA GLU A 622 13.18 -36.19 11.54
C GLU A 622 14.70 -36.34 11.34
N SER A 623 15.44 -35.74 12.27
CA SER A 623 16.85 -35.97 12.49
C SER A 623 17.10 -37.46 12.75
N THR A 624 17.37 -38.21 11.68
CA THR A 624 17.91 -39.56 11.80
C THR A 624 19.37 -39.45 12.23
N GLY A 625 19.58 -39.61 13.53
CA GLY A 625 20.91 -39.66 14.12
C GLY A 625 21.77 -40.76 13.49
N ILE A 626 23.00 -40.40 13.10
CA ILE A 626 24.10 -41.36 12.94
C ILE A 626 25.22 -40.97 13.92
N PRO A 627 25.73 -41.91 14.73
CA PRO A 627 26.60 -41.61 15.86
C PRO A 627 28.07 -41.50 15.47
N GLY A 628 28.73 -40.50 16.05
CA GLY A 628 30.15 -40.55 16.37
C GLY A 628 31.08 -39.82 15.42
N PHE A 629 31.48 -38.60 15.79
CA PHE A 629 32.88 -38.24 15.88
C PHE A 629 33.07 -37.23 17.02
N THR A 630 33.58 -37.75 18.14
CA THR A 630 34.18 -36.97 19.23
C THR A 630 35.52 -36.41 18.76
N GLY A 631 35.73 -35.10 18.91
CA GLY A 631 37.02 -34.48 18.62
C GLY A 631 37.07 -32.97 18.81
N LEU A 632 37.23 -32.54 20.07
CA LEU A 632 37.82 -31.27 20.52
C LEU A 632 37.45 -29.95 19.81
N LEU A 633 36.72 -29.07 20.51
CA LEU A 633 37.32 -27.92 21.21
C LEU A 633 36.29 -27.29 22.15
N ALA A 634 36.56 -27.41 23.46
CA ALA A 634 35.85 -26.72 24.52
C ALA A 634 36.69 -25.52 25.03
N ALA A 635 36.02 -24.37 25.12
CA ALA A 635 36.11 -23.33 26.14
C ALA A 635 37.48 -22.71 26.53
N VAL A 636 37.58 -21.39 26.34
CA VAL A 636 37.95 -20.46 27.42
C VAL A 636 37.02 -19.25 27.34
N GLY A 637 36.21 -19.03 28.39
CA GLY A 637 35.33 -17.88 28.54
C GLY A 637 35.92 -16.76 29.41
N LEU A 638 35.12 -15.70 29.52
CA LEU A 638 34.98 -14.75 30.64
C LEU A 638 36.25 -14.15 31.28
N LEU A 639 36.34 -12.81 31.26
CA LEU A 639 36.66 -12.05 32.48
C LEU A 639 36.16 -10.60 32.39
N ALA A 640 35.47 -10.19 33.45
CA ALA A 640 34.80 -8.93 33.65
C ALA A 640 35.74 -7.78 34.09
N VAL A 641 35.20 -6.57 33.91
CA VAL A 641 35.59 -5.23 34.39
C VAL A 641 36.39 -5.20 35.70
N THR A 642 37.50 -4.46 35.74
CA THR A 642 37.82 -3.54 36.84
C THR A 642 38.69 -2.36 36.39
N TYR A 643 38.49 -1.26 37.12
CA TYR A 643 38.81 0.13 36.86
C TYR A 643 40.25 0.53 37.32
N ARG A 644 40.73 1.65 36.75
CA ARG A 644 41.65 2.69 37.32
C ARG A 644 43.17 2.67 37.04
N GLN A 645 43.56 3.69 36.28
CA GLN A 645 44.66 4.66 36.48
C GLN A 645 46.15 4.30 36.28
N LYS A 646 46.77 5.20 35.49
CA LYS A 646 48.10 5.83 35.62
C LYS A 646 49.35 5.10 35.11
N LYS A 647 49.85 5.67 34.01
CA LYS A 647 51.13 6.41 33.90
C LYS A 647 52.45 5.62 33.99
N ARG A 648 53.26 5.89 32.95
CA ARG A 648 54.73 6.11 32.89
C ARG A 648 55.65 4.95 32.47
N MET A 649 56.44 5.30 31.45
CA MET A 649 57.82 4.89 31.13
C MET A 649 57.95 3.43 30.66
N MET A 650 58.45 3.16 29.46
CA MET A 650 59.61 3.74 28.78
C MET A 650 59.49 3.57 27.26
#